data_AF-A0A6A7KFG7-F1
#
_entry.id   AF-A0A6A7KFG7-F1
#
_cell.length_a   1.000
_cell.length_b   1.000
_cell.length_c   1.000
_cell.angle_alpha   90.00
_cell.angle_beta   90.00
_cell.angle_gamma   90.00
#
_symmetry.space_group_name_H-M   'P 1'
#
loop_
_entity.id
_entity.type
_entity.pdbx_description
1 polymer ?
#
loop_
_entity_poly.entity_id
_entity_poly.type
_entity_poly.pdbx_seq_one_letter_code
_entity_poly.pdbx_strand_id
1 'polypeptide(L)'
;MEEKKKKRSGLSWIEEILSEEAAPLKDIIKEGRREEEKPKAKEEISPIVPEIKTPSKPVLTEDRGGTSLQDILKSTRGSPSVPIPTYSGEEAEVLDVYGNVRILRVKGEPIPIYEIRLPKLSEEEEKLVKIVRDRAIAEIQIDPESIPDPEERRRIFGRAVKNIMRELAPAISEARMEVLVNLVVQNMIGYGKLDPLVRDDNLEEVMVIGTRRPVYVWHRKFYMCKTNIFFDDEREILNIIERIARQVGRRIDQQTPLLDARLPDGSRVNATIRPVSLDGPTLTIRKFKKDPLTIIDLLKYGTFNLEVASLLWIFIDGLGVKPANVLVAGGTGSGKTTTLNSLAMFIPPSERVISIEDTAELQLPIEHWVRLETRPPNIEGKGEITMDDLVKNTLRMRPDRIIVGEVRGPEARTMFTAMNTGHNGALYDFSVIQLSDSRFVLIGDLVEELFKKYSDRIERYKDLEYIVLEEKDRFEVVSVGADLKAGKHVVSRVWRRKVREGEKLMRIRTRTGNEVILTKTHPFFVFSNGDVVRKEAGKISVGDRVAVMMRPPKPPQRKALVDPNIYVGISDYYLVPNGNGMVKVPNNGLPPENAEYLLSINSNPVKLVREVDGDLAYIAGVLLGDGYIASNGYHLSATFDDEGYRNAFVNAISKFLPEYSPQTKISGKCTVVTVGSKIFAEMLLRIFGIPKGKKSEVWDVPDVVLSHDDLVRYFIAGVFDADGYVDESGPSIILTTKSENAARKIWYALQRLGIISTVSRVKNRGFKKGEIFRITISGVEDLRKFKSLIPLHHSKKVAKLEEILKTKRAYRGRRTYRVPISGEMIRPLRLRLNLTVAELSKLASHYAGEKVSESLIRHIEKGRAREIRRSALKGIALALQQVAKDIGDEEAWVMGKRLQLIAEGDVYWDEVVSVEEVDPRELGIEYLYDLTVEDDHNYVANGILVSNCMGTIHSNSARETIVRLESPPMSVPRIMIPALDVIIMQVRFNNRKKGTIRRITEIAEVSGIEGESVQLNTIYKYNPAKDELYHTGVPSRVMNQLAEHTGLTMDELLEERVKREVVLQWMVEKGIRSIEEVGHYIREFYIDHEELLRRIERDASIELTEKVRTVI
;
A
#
# COMPACT_ATOMS: atom_id res chain seq x y z
N MET A 1 -18.34 57.93 10.96
CA MET A 1 -18.55 57.01 9.81
C MET A 1 -18.74 55.59 10.34
N GLU A 2 -19.90 55.18 10.87
CA GLU A 2 -21.29 55.61 10.56
C GLU A 2 -21.71 55.41 9.10
N GLU A 3 -22.95 55.02 8.79
CA GLU A 3 -23.96 54.29 9.59
C GLU A 3 -25.08 53.80 8.64
N LYS A 4 -25.64 52.60 8.89
CA LYS A 4 -27.05 52.14 8.68
C LYS A 4 -27.08 50.59 8.65
N LYS A 5 -27.55 49.81 9.64
CA LYS A 5 -28.48 50.00 10.79
C LYS A 5 -29.98 49.95 10.43
N LYS A 6 -30.76 49.25 11.29
CA LYS A 6 -32.24 49.07 11.34
C LYS A 6 -32.75 47.82 10.59
N LYS A 7 -33.70 47.02 11.11
CA LYS A 7 -34.44 47.02 12.41
C LYS A 7 -34.96 45.58 12.71
N ARG A 8 -34.92 45.06 13.94
CA ARG A 8 -35.98 45.01 15.01
C ARG A 8 -37.25 44.19 14.65
N SER A 9 -37.94 43.51 15.59
CA SER A 9 -37.79 43.40 17.06
C SER A 9 -38.61 42.25 17.68
N GLY A 10 -38.22 41.78 18.87
CA GLY A 10 -39.03 40.98 19.80
C GLY A 10 -38.30 40.84 21.16
N LEU A 11 -39.02 40.95 22.28
CA LEU A 11 -38.48 40.96 23.67
C LEU A 11 -39.51 40.35 24.64
N SER A 12 -39.07 40.09 25.88
CA SER A 12 -39.82 39.62 27.07
C SER A 12 -39.97 38.10 27.27
N TRP A 13 -39.54 37.64 28.46
CA TRP A 13 -40.07 36.55 29.34
C TRP A 13 -39.04 35.93 30.32
N ILE A 14 -37.82 36.48 30.45
CA ILE A 14 -36.81 36.00 31.43
C ILE A 14 -36.32 37.09 32.42
N GLU A 15 -36.68 38.36 32.19
CA GLU A 15 -36.39 39.47 33.14
C GLU A 15 -37.36 39.51 34.34
N GLU A 16 -38.34 38.59 34.41
CA GLU A 16 -39.45 38.59 35.38
C GLU A 16 -39.27 37.56 36.53
N ILE A 17 -38.06 37.00 36.68
CA ILE A 17 -37.71 36.00 37.73
C ILE A 17 -36.55 36.49 38.63
N LEU A 18 -35.92 37.63 38.32
CA LEU A 18 -34.73 38.14 39.02
C LEU A 18 -35.00 39.34 39.94
N SER A 19 -36.21 39.44 40.50
CA SER A 19 -36.54 40.46 41.49
C SER A 19 -37.57 39.98 42.53
N GLU A 20 -37.09 39.36 43.62
CA GLU A 20 -37.63 39.64 44.96
C GLU A 20 -36.64 39.23 46.07
N GLU A 21 -36.87 39.79 47.25
CA GLU A 21 -35.91 40.12 48.30
C GLU A 21 -35.11 38.97 48.94
N ALA A 22 -33.84 39.24 49.27
CA ALA A 22 -33.01 38.37 50.10
C ALA A 22 -33.14 38.75 51.59
N ALA A 23 -33.76 37.88 52.39
CA ALA A 23 -33.70 37.95 53.86
C ALA A 23 -32.42 37.25 54.39
N PRO A 24 -31.67 37.82 55.37
CA PRO A 24 -30.42 37.21 55.82
C PRO A 24 -30.61 35.94 56.66
N LEU A 25 -29.98 34.83 56.26
CA LEU A 25 -29.82 33.65 57.13
C LEU A 25 -28.79 33.94 58.25
N LYS A 26 -29.25 34.52 59.36
CA LYS A 26 -28.44 34.65 60.60
C LYS A 26 -29.10 34.07 61.86
N ASP A 27 -30.43 33.97 61.92
CA ASP A 27 -31.15 33.75 63.18
C ASP A 27 -31.96 32.44 63.25
N ILE A 28 -31.33 31.30 62.92
CA ILE A 28 -31.81 29.96 63.36
C ILE A 28 -30.68 29.12 63.98
N ILE A 29 -29.92 29.71 64.92
CA ILE A 29 -29.25 28.96 66.00
C ILE A 29 -29.35 29.75 67.32
N LYS A 30 -30.54 29.73 67.95
CA LYS A 30 -30.76 29.74 69.43
C LYS A 30 -32.23 29.93 69.85
N GLU A 31 -32.99 28.84 69.76
CA GLU A 31 -33.87 28.41 70.86
C GLU A 31 -33.44 26.98 71.23
N GLY A 32 -33.56 26.49 72.46
CA GLY A 32 -33.89 27.13 73.72
C GLY A 32 -33.53 26.16 74.87
N ARG A 33 -33.04 26.67 76.02
CA ARG A 33 -32.76 25.80 77.19
C ARG A 33 -34.05 25.52 77.96
N ARG A 34 -34.16 24.32 78.54
CA ARG A 34 -34.46 24.13 79.98
C ARG A 34 -34.34 22.67 80.46
N GLU A 35 -33.82 22.51 81.69
CA GLU A 35 -34.17 21.57 82.78
C GLU A 35 -34.34 20.04 82.47
N GLU A 36 -33.96 19.06 83.34
CA GLU A 36 -33.45 19.13 84.71
C GLU A 36 -32.62 17.89 85.19
N GLU A 37 -31.75 18.12 86.19
CA GLU A 37 -31.20 17.21 87.22
C GLU A 37 -30.42 15.89 86.88
N LYS A 38 -30.25 15.02 87.90
CA LYS A 38 -29.08 14.18 88.27
C LYS A 38 -29.60 12.84 88.91
N PRO A 39 -28.79 11.82 89.34
CA PRO A 39 -27.38 11.88 89.79
C PRO A 39 -26.42 10.67 89.55
N LYS A 40 -25.10 10.98 89.48
CA LYS A 40 -23.94 10.23 90.08
C LYS A 40 -23.60 8.79 89.59
N ALA A 41 -22.32 8.35 89.57
CA ALA A 41 -21.02 9.02 89.81
C ALA A 41 -19.81 8.16 89.36
N LYS A 42 -18.65 8.85 89.14
CA LYS A 42 -17.24 8.37 89.25
C LYS A 42 -16.77 7.28 88.24
N GLU A 43 -15.48 7.15 87.88
CA GLU A 43 -14.24 7.83 88.30
C GLU A 43 -13.17 7.84 87.14
N GLU A 44 -12.28 8.84 87.13
CA GLU A 44 -10.79 8.84 86.92
C GLU A 44 -10.05 7.78 86.03
N ILE A 45 -8.88 8.01 85.38
CA ILE A 45 -7.95 9.17 85.24
C ILE A 45 -7.10 9.09 83.93
N SER A 46 -6.29 10.12 83.65
CA SER A 46 -5.37 10.35 82.49
C SER A 46 -3.98 9.67 82.65
N PRO A 47 -2.91 10.00 81.88
CA PRO A 47 -2.62 9.91 80.43
C PRO A 47 -1.37 9.02 80.14
N ILE A 48 -0.77 9.10 78.94
CA ILE A 48 0.69 9.35 78.70
C ILE A 48 1.01 9.40 77.18
N VAL A 49 1.98 10.23 76.79
CA VAL A 49 2.60 10.31 75.46
C VAL A 49 4.11 10.52 75.64
N PRO A 50 4.98 9.79 74.91
CA PRO A 50 5.99 10.50 74.09
C PRO A 50 6.31 9.86 72.72
N GLU A 51 6.69 10.76 71.81
CA GLU A 51 7.52 10.69 70.59
C GLU A 51 8.31 9.43 70.21
N ILE A 52 8.60 9.26 68.90
CA ILE A 52 9.98 9.10 68.39
C ILE A 52 10.10 9.35 66.86
N LYS A 53 10.99 10.29 66.50
CA LYS A 53 11.89 10.47 65.32
C LYS A 53 11.48 10.13 63.87
N THR A 54 11.96 10.99 62.97
CA THR A 54 11.95 10.87 61.50
C THR A 54 12.81 9.74 60.93
N PRO A 55 12.45 9.14 59.77
CA PRO A 55 13.25 8.11 59.11
C PRO A 55 14.43 8.67 58.28
N SER A 56 15.52 7.92 58.23
CA SER A 56 16.64 8.10 57.28
C SER A 56 16.41 7.33 55.97
N LYS A 57 17.12 7.70 54.89
CA LYS A 57 17.03 7.04 53.58
C LYS A 57 17.40 5.54 53.65
N PRO A 58 16.76 4.66 52.84
CA PRO A 58 17.15 3.26 52.71
C PRO A 58 18.45 3.10 51.89
N VAL A 59 19.15 2.00 52.14
CA VAL A 59 20.27 1.48 51.34
C VAL A 59 19.84 0.15 50.73
N LEU A 60 20.31 -0.14 49.51
CA LEU A 60 20.06 -1.40 48.81
C LEU A 60 20.97 -2.52 49.33
N THR A 61 20.40 -3.65 49.71
CA THR A 61 21.06 -4.97 49.83
C THR A 61 20.08 -6.08 49.43
N GLU A 62 20.60 -7.23 49.04
CA GLU A 62 19.95 -8.16 48.10
C GLU A 62 18.98 -9.19 48.73
N ASP A 63 18.25 -9.85 47.83
CA ASP A 63 17.26 -10.90 48.09
C ASP A 63 17.88 -12.21 48.66
N ARG A 64 17.19 -12.81 49.63
CA ARG A 64 17.31 -14.24 49.96
C ARG A 64 15.99 -14.86 50.40
N GLY A 65 15.30 -15.49 49.44
CA GLY A 65 14.57 -16.74 49.64
C GLY A 65 13.24 -16.62 50.38
N GLY A 66 12.16 -16.39 49.63
CA GLY A 66 10.80 -16.38 50.17
C GLY A 66 10.37 -17.73 50.77
N THR A 67 9.91 -17.71 52.02
CA THR A 67 9.11 -18.79 52.61
C THR A 67 7.71 -18.84 51.99
N SER A 68 7.12 -20.04 51.90
CA SER A 68 5.86 -20.19 51.18
C SER A 68 4.67 -19.59 51.95
N LEU A 69 3.76 -18.94 51.22
CA LEU A 69 2.49 -18.42 51.75
C LEU A 69 1.55 -19.54 52.29
N GLN A 70 1.88 -20.82 52.07
CA GLN A 70 1.11 -21.95 52.59
C GLN A 70 1.51 -22.34 54.01
N ASP A 71 2.71 -21.95 54.48
CA ASP A 71 3.21 -22.31 55.81
C ASP A 71 2.72 -21.34 56.89
N ILE A 72 2.46 -20.09 56.51
CA ILE A 72 1.82 -19.07 57.37
C ILE A 72 0.35 -19.44 57.69
N LEU A 73 -0.30 -20.24 56.84
CA LEU A 73 -1.72 -20.62 56.96
C LEU A 73 -1.99 -21.89 57.80
N LYS A 74 -0.99 -22.43 58.50
CA LYS A 74 -1.12 -23.70 59.28
C LYS A 74 -1.22 -23.55 60.80
N SER A 75 -1.23 -22.34 61.35
CA SER A 75 -1.47 -22.11 62.78
C SER A 75 -2.83 -21.42 63.03
N THR A 76 -3.51 -21.86 64.10
CA THR A 76 -4.84 -21.40 64.58
C THR A 76 -6.06 -22.03 63.89
N ARG A 77 -6.52 -23.17 64.44
CA ARG A 77 -7.92 -23.62 64.29
C ARG A 77 -8.80 -22.83 65.27
N GLY A 78 -9.87 -22.21 64.78
CA GLY A 78 -10.86 -21.51 65.62
C GLY A 78 -11.69 -20.54 64.82
N SER A 79 -12.72 -21.03 64.12
CA SER A 79 -13.50 -20.24 63.16
C SER A 79 -14.57 -19.37 63.83
N PRO A 80 -14.57 -18.05 63.60
CA PRO A 80 -15.80 -17.29 63.43
C PRO A 80 -16.30 -17.53 61.99
N SER A 81 -17.61 -17.74 61.79
CA SER A 81 -18.17 -17.75 60.44
C SER A 81 -18.13 -16.34 59.86
N VAL A 82 -17.22 -16.10 58.91
CA VAL A 82 -17.21 -14.86 58.11
C VAL A 82 -18.58 -14.74 57.43
N PRO A 83 -19.33 -13.65 57.62
CA PRO A 83 -20.64 -13.50 57.00
C PRO A 83 -20.49 -13.49 55.48
N ILE A 84 -21.27 -14.34 54.80
CA ILE A 84 -21.33 -14.38 53.34
C ILE A 84 -21.71 -12.97 52.85
N PRO A 85 -20.89 -12.31 52.01
CA PRO A 85 -21.18 -10.96 51.59
C PRO A 85 -22.41 -10.98 50.70
N THR A 86 -23.48 -10.33 51.14
CA THR A 86 -24.70 -10.20 50.35
C THR A 86 -24.62 -9.03 49.39
N TYR A 87 -25.16 -9.20 48.19
CA TYR A 87 -25.40 -8.12 47.24
C TYR A 87 -26.90 -8.05 46.97
N SER A 88 -27.52 -6.88 47.19
CA SER A 88 -28.98 -6.68 47.13
C SER A 88 -29.83 -7.67 47.95
N GLY A 89 -29.23 -8.38 48.92
CA GLY A 89 -29.87 -9.40 49.76
C GLY A 89 -29.54 -10.85 49.40
N GLU A 90 -28.94 -11.11 48.24
CA GLU A 90 -28.56 -12.47 47.81
C GLU A 90 -27.12 -12.82 48.17
N GLU A 91 -26.85 -14.11 48.40
CA GLU A 91 -25.50 -14.63 48.67
C GLU A 91 -24.55 -14.41 47.48
N ALA A 92 -23.37 -13.83 47.74
CA ALA A 92 -22.33 -13.63 46.73
C ALA A 92 -20.99 -14.29 47.11
N GLU A 93 -20.38 -14.97 46.15
CA GLU A 93 -18.99 -15.45 46.20
C GLU A 93 -18.05 -14.28 45.86
N VAL A 94 -16.98 -14.07 46.63
CA VAL A 94 -15.97 -13.04 46.33
C VAL A 94 -14.91 -13.64 45.41
N LEU A 95 -14.79 -13.10 44.19
CA LEU A 95 -13.79 -13.51 43.21
C LEU A 95 -12.47 -12.74 43.35
N ASP A 96 -12.53 -11.50 43.84
CA ASP A 96 -11.35 -10.63 44.03
C ASP A 96 -11.63 -9.41 44.92
N VAL A 97 -10.58 -8.84 45.50
CA VAL A 97 -10.63 -7.58 46.27
C VAL A 97 -9.32 -6.81 46.08
N TYR A 98 -9.41 -5.55 45.64
CA TYR A 98 -8.27 -4.63 45.59
C TYR A 98 -8.73 -3.18 45.77
N GLY A 99 -7.93 -2.36 46.45
CA GLY A 99 -8.28 -0.96 46.75
C GLY A 99 -9.64 -0.86 47.44
N ASN A 100 -10.58 -0.14 46.82
CA ASN A 100 -11.98 -0.02 47.27
C ASN A 100 -12.97 -0.84 46.40
N VAL A 101 -12.49 -1.80 45.61
CA VAL A 101 -13.25 -2.64 44.68
C VAL A 101 -13.43 -4.05 45.25
N ARG A 102 -14.63 -4.62 45.07
CA ARG A 102 -14.90 -6.06 45.24
C ARG A 102 -15.47 -6.64 43.95
N ILE A 103 -14.94 -7.77 43.50
CA ILE A 103 -15.53 -8.56 42.42
C ILE A 103 -16.37 -9.68 43.04
N LEU A 104 -17.67 -9.69 42.74
CA LEU A 104 -18.65 -10.59 43.34
C LEU A 104 -19.34 -11.46 42.27
N ARG A 105 -19.62 -12.71 42.60
CA ARG A 105 -20.46 -13.61 41.80
C ARG A 105 -21.74 -13.91 42.57
N VAL A 106 -22.85 -13.40 42.08
CA VAL A 106 -24.18 -13.60 42.67
C VAL A 106 -24.90 -14.78 41.98
N LYS A 107 -25.65 -15.56 42.75
CA LYS A 107 -26.31 -16.78 42.29
C LYS A 107 -27.59 -16.49 41.50
N GLY A 108 -27.47 -16.47 40.18
CA GLY A 108 -28.59 -16.18 39.25
C GLY A 108 -28.22 -15.12 38.22
N GLU A 109 -27.19 -14.32 38.52
CA GLU A 109 -26.63 -13.33 37.61
C GLU A 109 -25.76 -14.00 36.53
N PRO A 110 -25.89 -13.60 35.24
CA PRO A 110 -25.11 -14.18 34.15
C PRO A 110 -23.66 -13.66 34.09
N ILE A 111 -23.35 -12.57 34.79
CA ILE A 111 -22.05 -11.89 34.80
C ILE A 111 -21.64 -11.47 36.23
N PRO A 112 -20.33 -11.34 36.54
CA PRO A 112 -19.88 -10.81 37.82
C PRO A 112 -20.30 -9.37 38.06
N ILE A 113 -20.29 -8.97 39.33
CA ILE A 113 -20.53 -7.61 39.77
C ILE A 113 -19.20 -6.98 40.20
N TYR A 114 -18.89 -5.82 39.63
CA TYR A 114 -17.79 -4.94 40.02
C TYR A 114 -18.34 -3.90 41.00
N GLU A 115 -18.22 -4.14 42.29
CA GLU A 115 -18.73 -3.24 43.33
C GLU A 115 -17.64 -2.26 43.77
N ILE A 116 -17.86 -0.96 43.52
CA ILE A 116 -17.06 0.10 44.15
C ILE A 116 -17.69 0.47 45.49
N ARG A 117 -16.87 0.45 46.55
CA ARG A 117 -17.18 1.13 47.81
C ARG A 117 -16.92 2.63 47.65
N LEU A 118 -17.97 3.36 47.28
CA LEU A 118 -18.00 4.82 47.34
C LEU A 118 -18.20 5.28 48.80
N PRO A 119 -17.68 6.46 49.18
CA PRO A 119 -17.97 7.03 50.49
C PRO A 119 -19.46 7.37 50.60
N LYS A 120 -20.16 6.78 51.57
CA LYS A 120 -21.53 7.22 51.90
C LYS A 120 -21.50 8.67 52.38
N LEU A 121 -22.39 9.49 51.86
CA LEU A 121 -22.62 10.88 52.27
C LEU A 121 -23.92 10.95 53.10
N SER A 122 -24.03 11.92 54.00
CA SER A 122 -25.33 12.36 54.54
C SER A 122 -26.01 13.35 53.58
N GLU A 123 -27.32 13.58 53.73
CA GLU A 123 -28.00 14.63 52.96
C GLU A 123 -27.36 16.02 53.15
N GLU A 124 -26.82 16.30 54.33
CA GLU A 124 -26.13 17.56 54.65
C GLU A 124 -24.82 17.67 53.87
N GLU A 125 -24.07 16.58 53.75
CA GLU A 125 -22.85 16.52 52.96
C GLU A 125 -23.12 16.59 51.45
N GLU A 126 -24.20 16.00 50.95
CA GLU A 126 -24.61 16.15 49.54
C GLU A 126 -25.01 17.60 49.22
N LYS A 127 -25.79 18.24 50.11
CA LYS A 127 -26.14 19.67 50.01
C LYS A 127 -24.87 20.55 50.06
N LEU A 128 -23.93 20.27 50.97
CA LEU A 128 -22.66 20.97 51.07
C LEU A 128 -21.77 20.78 49.84
N VAL A 129 -21.60 19.56 49.34
CA VAL A 129 -20.83 19.24 48.12
C VAL A 129 -21.39 20.00 46.92
N LYS A 130 -22.72 20.11 46.80
CA LYS A 130 -23.38 20.91 45.77
C LYS A 130 -23.08 22.41 45.92
N ILE A 131 -23.26 22.98 47.12
CA ILE A 131 -22.99 24.40 47.40
C ILE A 131 -21.52 24.76 47.15
N VAL A 132 -20.57 23.95 47.66
CA VAL A 132 -19.14 24.17 47.46
C VAL A 132 -18.77 24.08 45.97
N ARG A 133 -19.30 23.10 45.23
CA ARG A 133 -19.09 22.99 43.78
C ARG A 133 -19.61 24.22 43.04
N ASP A 134 -20.85 24.63 43.32
CA ASP A 134 -21.51 25.72 42.59
C ASP A 134 -20.84 27.08 42.90
N ARG A 135 -20.39 27.28 44.15
CA ARG A 135 -19.54 28.43 44.54
C ARG A 135 -18.15 28.37 43.89
N ALA A 136 -17.50 27.20 43.85
CA ALA A 136 -16.18 27.04 43.24
C ALA A 136 -16.20 27.24 41.71
N ILE A 137 -17.32 26.95 41.03
CA ILE A 137 -17.51 27.29 39.61
C ILE A 137 -17.58 28.81 39.39
N ALA A 138 -18.11 29.57 40.34
CA ALA A 138 -18.20 31.04 40.25
C ALA A 138 -16.91 31.76 40.66
N GLU A 139 -16.18 31.25 41.66
CA GLU A 139 -15.00 31.90 42.22
C GLU A 139 -13.67 31.51 41.53
N ILE A 140 -13.56 30.29 40.99
CA ILE A 140 -12.31 29.83 40.35
C ILE A 140 -12.28 30.29 38.88
N GLN A 141 -11.72 31.48 38.64
CA GLN A 141 -11.50 32.04 37.29
C GLN A 141 -10.33 31.39 36.51
N ILE A 142 -9.72 30.32 37.04
CA ILE A 142 -8.68 29.56 36.35
C ILE A 142 -9.36 28.58 35.39
N ASP A 143 -9.10 28.70 34.10
CA ASP A 143 -9.50 27.71 33.10
C ASP A 143 -8.82 26.35 33.41
N PRO A 144 -9.57 25.27 33.68
CA PRO A 144 -9.00 23.94 33.91
C PRO A 144 -8.11 23.46 32.77
N GLU A 145 -8.36 23.86 31.53
CA GLU A 145 -7.63 23.41 30.34
C GLU A 145 -6.25 24.11 30.21
N SER A 146 -6.04 25.23 30.91
CA SER A 146 -4.76 25.96 30.95
C SER A 146 -3.62 25.28 31.73
N ILE A 147 -3.92 24.21 32.49
CA ILE A 147 -2.95 23.45 33.30
C ILE A 147 -2.81 22.03 32.70
N PRO A 148 -1.76 21.73 31.91
CA PRO A 148 -1.68 20.47 31.17
C PRO A 148 -1.68 19.21 32.03
N ASP A 149 -0.89 19.18 33.12
CA ASP A 149 -0.78 18.01 34.00
C ASP A 149 -2.07 17.78 34.83
N PRO A 150 -2.73 16.60 34.72
CA PRO A 150 -3.89 16.26 35.53
C PRO A 150 -3.64 16.20 37.04
N GLU A 151 -2.42 15.90 37.51
CA GLU A 151 -2.14 15.82 38.95
C GLU A 151 -1.95 17.22 39.57
N GLU A 152 -1.16 18.09 38.95
CA GLU A 152 -1.07 19.51 39.29
C GLU A 152 -2.42 20.21 39.19
N ARG A 153 -3.21 19.95 38.13
CA ARG A 153 -4.58 20.48 37.99
C ARG A 153 -5.45 20.08 39.19
N ARG A 154 -5.46 18.79 39.57
CA ARG A 154 -6.17 18.32 40.78
C ARG A 154 -5.61 18.93 42.07
N ARG A 155 -4.29 19.15 42.18
CA ARG A 155 -3.64 19.78 43.33
C ARG A 155 -4.04 21.26 43.50
N ILE A 156 -4.13 22.01 42.40
CA ILE A 156 -4.52 23.42 42.38
C ILE A 156 -6.01 23.59 42.70
N PHE A 157 -6.88 22.90 41.96
CA PHE A 157 -8.32 22.95 42.21
C PHE A 157 -8.69 22.38 43.58
N GLY A 158 -8.05 21.30 44.02
CA GLY A 158 -8.24 20.74 45.36
C GLY A 158 -7.85 21.70 46.48
N ARG A 159 -6.81 22.52 46.31
CA ARG A 159 -6.46 23.57 47.28
C ARG A 159 -7.53 24.66 47.36
N ALA A 160 -8.02 25.14 46.21
CA ALA A 160 -9.08 26.14 46.16
C ALA A 160 -10.38 25.63 46.78
N VAL A 161 -10.82 24.42 46.39
CA VAL A 161 -12.01 23.75 46.94
C VAL A 161 -11.87 23.46 48.45
N LYS A 162 -10.69 23.06 48.94
CA LYS A 162 -10.44 22.85 50.38
C LYS A 162 -10.55 24.15 51.18
N ASN A 163 -10.16 25.30 50.61
CA ASN A 163 -10.37 26.60 51.25
C ASN A 163 -11.86 26.95 51.34
N ILE A 164 -12.60 26.89 50.23
CA ILE A 164 -14.05 27.16 50.18
C ILE A 164 -14.83 26.24 51.14
N MET A 165 -14.44 24.96 51.23
CA MET A 165 -15.06 23.99 52.13
C MET A 165 -14.70 24.23 53.61
N ARG A 166 -13.50 24.72 53.93
CA ARG A 166 -13.14 25.15 55.30
C ARG A 166 -13.92 26.37 55.76
N GLU A 167 -14.21 27.32 54.86
CA GLU A 167 -15.06 28.49 55.17
C GLU A 167 -16.51 28.07 55.50
N LEU A 168 -17.08 27.19 54.67
CA LEU A 168 -18.49 26.81 54.77
C LEU A 168 -18.77 25.71 55.81
N ALA A 169 -17.79 24.86 56.11
CA ALA A 169 -17.96 23.73 57.04
C ALA A 169 -16.70 23.45 57.89
N PRO A 170 -16.27 24.41 58.74
CA PRO A 170 -15.05 24.28 59.56
C PRO A 170 -15.09 23.17 60.62
N ALA A 171 -16.26 22.58 60.89
CA ALA A 171 -16.42 21.48 61.85
C ALA A 171 -16.11 20.08 61.26
N ILE A 172 -15.88 19.96 59.95
CA ILE A 172 -15.58 18.69 59.30
C ILE A 172 -14.10 18.32 59.55
N SER A 173 -13.85 17.09 60.01
CA SER A 173 -12.48 16.60 60.25
C SER A 173 -11.66 16.52 58.95
N GLU A 174 -10.37 16.81 59.02
CA GLU A 174 -9.49 16.88 57.83
C GLU A 174 -9.58 15.63 56.95
N ALA A 175 -9.60 14.42 57.54
CA ALA A 175 -9.74 13.17 56.80
C ALA A 175 -11.08 13.05 56.05
N ARG A 176 -12.18 13.58 56.61
CA ARG A 176 -13.48 13.60 55.93
C ARG A 176 -13.55 14.73 54.89
N MET A 177 -12.95 15.88 55.21
CA MET A 177 -12.83 17.01 54.30
C MET A 177 -12.06 16.64 53.04
N GLU A 178 -10.97 15.86 53.13
CA GLU A 178 -10.24 15.42 51.95
C GLU A 178 -11.04 14.45 51.06
N VAL A 179 -11.92 13.62 51.64
CA VAL A 179 -12.88 12.81 50.86
C VAL A 179 -13.87 13.71 50.11
N LEU A 180 -14.46 14.70 50.78
CA LEU A 180 -15.43 15.62 50.18
C LEU A 180 -14.81 16.54 49.13
N VAL A 181 -13.61 17.07 49.38
CA VAL A 181 -12.83 17.87 48.43
C VAL A 181 -12.49 17.06 47.18
N ASN A 182 -12.00 15.83 47.33
CA ASN A 182 -11.74 14.95 46.19
C ASN A 182 -13.02 14.72 45.37
N LEU A 183 -14.18 14.52 46.01
CA LEU A 183 -15.45 14.29 45.34
C LEU A 183 -15.97 15.53 44.60
N VAL A 184 -15.81 16.74 45.15
CA VAL A 184 -16.08 18.00 44.44
C VAL A 184 -15.15 18.17 43.23
N VAL A 185 -13.83 17.96 43.41
CA VAL A 185 -12.84 18.07 42.32
C VAL A 185 -13.09 17.04 41.22
N GLN A 186 -13.49 15.81 41.57
CA GLN A 186 -13.89 14.76 40.62
C GLN A 186 -15.13 15.15 39.82
N ASN A 187 -16.07 15.92 40.40
CA ASN A 187 -17.23 16.42 39.67
C ASN A 187 -16.87 17.61 38.75
N MET A 188 -16.04 18.55 39.23
CA MET A 188 -15.64 19.74 38.47
C MET A 188 -14.74 19.40 37.28
N ILE A 189 -13.61 18.72 37.52
CA ILE A 189 -12.54 18.52 36.52
C ILE A 189 -12.21 17.04 36.23
N GLY A 190 -12.83 16.09 36.96
CA GLY A 190 -12.74 14.65 36.69
C GLY A 190 -14.01 14.10 36.03
N TYR A 191 -14.04 12.80 35.74
CA TYR A 191 -15.17 12.15 35.04
C TYR A 191 -16.41 11.89 35.94
N GLY A 192 -16.60 12.65 37.02
CA GLY A 192 -17.71 12.49 37.96
C GLY A 192 -17.77 11.08 38.54
N LYS A 193 -18.96 10.46 38.53
CA LYS A 193 -19.18 9.06 38.95
C LYS A 193 -18.31 8.04 38.22
N LEU A 194 -17.81 8.33 37.01
CA LEU A 194 -16.93 7.44 36.24
C LEU A 194 -15.45 7.58 36.61
N ASP A 195 -15.04 8.65 37.30
CA ASP A 195 -13.61 8.94 37.56
C ASP A 195 -12.86 7.78 38.25
N PRO A 196 -13.42 7.01 39.19
CA PRO A 196 -12.78 5.81 39.72
C PRO A 196 -12.55 4.71 38.68
N LEU A 197 -13.53 4.46 37.79
CA LEU A 197 -13.44 3.46 36.72
C LEU A 197 -12.40 3.87 35.66
N VAL A 198 -12.38 5.16 35.31
CA VAL A 198 -11.41 5.70 34.35
C VAL A 198 -9.98 5.67 34.92
N ARG A 199 -9.79 5.68 36.26
CA ARG A 199 -8.47 5.49 36.87
C ARG A 199 -8.01 4.02 36.98
N ASP A 200 -8.90 3.05 37.18
CA ASP A 200 -8.50 1.65 37.46
C ASP A 200 -7.91 0.92 36.24
N ASP A 201 -6.59 0.70 36.21
CA ASP A 201 -5.88 0.03 35.11
C ASP A 201 -6.30 -1.45 34.92
N ASN A 202 -7.02 -2.05 35.88
CA ASN A 202 -7.62 -3.38 35.72
C ASN A 202 -8.83 -3.39 34.78
N LEU A 203 -9.34 -2.23 34.37
CA LEU A 203 -10.42 -2.08 33.39
C LEU A 203 -9.89 -1.75 31.99
N GLU A 204 -10.39 -2.48 31.00
CA GLU A 204 -10.13 -2.28 29.56
C GLU A 204 -11.20 -1.38 28.92
N GLU A 205 -12.46 -1.47 29.35
CA GLU A 205 -13.58 -0.68 28.81
C GLU A 205 -14.57 -0.28 29.92
N VAL A 206 -15.16 0.91 29.82
CA VAL A 206 -16.21 1.46 30.69
C VAL A 206 -17.37 1.92 29.80
N MET A 207 -18.59 1.45 30.06
CA MET A 207 -19.74 1.55 29.16
C MET A 207 -20.99 2.07 29.88
N VAL A 208 -21.46 3.24 29.49
CA VAL A 208 -22.72 3.87 29.93
C VAL A 208 -23.78 3.69 28.83
N ILE A 209 -24.95 3.16 29.20
CA ILE A 209 -26.01 2.71 28.27
C ILE A 209 -27.36 3.42 28.48
N GLY A 210 -27.32 4.71 28.82
CA GLY A 210 -28.47 5.52 29.22
C GLY A 210 -28.66 5.61 30.75
N THR A 211 -29.73 6.30 31.17
CA THR A 211 -30.09 6.50 32.59
C THR A 211 -30.79 5.29 33.20
N ARG A 212 -30.80 5.19 34.54
CA ARG A 212 -31.46 4.13 35.35
C ARG A 212 -31.02 2.70 35.02
N ARG A 213 -29.87 2.56 34.36
CA ARG A 213 -29.18 1.31 34.04
C ARG A 213 -27.79 1.32 34.70
N PRO A 214 -27.25 0.17 35.12
CA PRO A 214 -25.91 0.13 35.68
C PRO A 214 -24.88 0.45 34.61
N VAL A 215 -23.78 1.10 34.98
CA VAL A 215 -22.59 1.19 34.14
C VAL A 215 -21.97 -0.21 34.04
N TYR A 216 -21.57 -0.62 32.84
CA TYR A 216 -20.89 -1.89 32.59
C TYR A 216 -19.39 -1.65 32.41
N VAL A 217 -18.56 -2.65 32.75
CA VAL A 217 -17.10 -2.57 32.58
C VAL A 217 -16.53 -3.89 32.09
N TRP A 218 -15.46 -3.82 31.29
CA TRP A 218 -14.68 -4.99 30.91
C TRP A 218 -13.42 -5.09 31.77
N HIS A 219 -13.44 -5.99 32.75
CA HIS A 219 -12.32 -6.22 33.66
C HIS A 219 -11.30 -7.19 33.03
N ARG A 220 -10.01 -6.84 33.00
CA ARG A 220 -8.98 -7.62 32.30
C ARG A 220 -8.89 -9.10 32.74
N LYS A 221 -9.22 -9.39 34.00
CA LYS A 221 -9.25 -10.75 34.60
C LYS A 221 -10.64 -11.43 34.61
N PHE A 222 -11.73 -10.67 34.57
CA PHE A 222 -13.10 -11.18 34.81
C PHE A 222 -14.11 -10.89 33.69
N TYR A 223 -13.65 -10.24 32.62
CA TYR A 223 -14.44 -9.87 31.43
C TYR A 223 -15.59 -8.92 31.77
N MET A 224 -16.71 -9.02 31.06
CA MET A 224 -17.88 -8.17 31.27
C MET A 224 -18.42 -8.30 32.70
N CYS A 225 -18.42 -7.20 33.45
CA CYS A 225 -18.97 -7.07 34.78
C CYS A 225 -19.99 -5.91 34.81
N LYS A 226 -21.06 -6.04 35.60
CA LYS A 226 -21.96 -4.90 35.90
C LYS A 226 -21.48 -4.17 37.14
N THR A 227 -21.59 -2.84 37.18
CA THR A 227 -21.22 -2.06 38.37
C THR A 227 -22.43 -1.72 39.24
N ASN A 228 -22.16 -1.19 40.44
CA ASN A 228 -23.14 -0.53 41.30
C ASN A 228 -23.31 0.99 41.01
N ILE A 229 -22.80 1.50 39.88
CA ILE A 229 -22.90 2.92 39.50
C ILE A 229 -24.07 3.13 38.54
N PHE A 230 -24.89 4.14 38.83
CA PHE A 230 -26.09 4.51 38.08
C PHE A 230 -26.15 6.04 37.83
N PHE A 231 -26.85 6.42 36.77
CA PHE A 231 -27.16 7.81 36.43
C PHE A 231 -28.69 8.01 36.40
N ASP A 232 -29.19 8.95 37.18
CA ASP A 232 -30.63 9.22 37.31
C ASP A 232 -31.06 10.44 36.49
N ASP A 233 -30.16 11.42 36.33
CA ASP A 233 -30.31 12.57 35.44
C ASP A 233 -29.43 12.38 34.18
N GLU A 234 -30.03 12.59 33.02
CA GLU A 234 -29.39 12.58 31.71
C GLU A 234 -28.29 13.65 31.60
N ARG A 235 -28.47 14.79 32.29
CA ARG A 235 -27.54 15.91 32.30
C ARG A 235 -26.18 15.55 32.91
N GLU A 236 -26.12 14.60 33.83
CA GLU A 236 -24.83 14.09 34.35
C GLU A 236 -23.98 13.48 33.22
N ILE A 237 -24.61 12.68 32.35
CA ILE A 237 -23.93 12.00 31.25
C ILE A 237 -23.57 13.03 30.15
N LEU A 238 -24.49 13.93 29.80
CA LEU A 238 -24.25 15.00 28.83
C LEU A 238 -23.08 15.90 29.25
N ASN A 239 -23.03 16.35 30.51
CA ASN A 239 -21.93 17.19 31.01
C ASN A 239 -20.56 16.50 30.91
N ILE A 240 -20.49 15.17 31.10
CA ILE A 240 -19.26 14.40 30.90
C ILE A 240 -18.90 14.36 29.41
N ILE A 241 -19.86 14.06 28.53
CA ILE A 241 -19.67 13.96 27.08
C ILE A 241 -19.26 15.31 26.46
N GLU A 242 -19.94 16.40 26.81
CA GLU A 242 -19.64 17.76 26.30
C GLU A 242 -18.25 18.25 26.73
N ARG A 243 -17.84 17.96 27.97
CA ARG A 243 -16.49 18.32 28.45
C ARG A 243 -15.41 17.49 27.77
N ILE A 244 -15.65 16.19 27.53
CA ILE A 244 -14.74 15.37 26.71
C ILE A 244 -14.63 15.96 25.30
N ALA A 245 -15.76 16.31 24.66
CA ALA A 245 -15.78 16.92 23.33
C ALA A 245 -14.94 18.21 23.31
N ARG A 246 -15.17 19.13 24.26
CA ARG A 246 -14.42 20.39 24.39
C ARG A 246 -12.92 20.16 24.54
N GLN A 247 -12.52 19.28 25.47
CA GLN A 247 -11.12 18.95 25.75
C GLN A 247 -10.38 18.36 24.53
N VAL A 248 -11.08 17.76 23.57
CA VAL A 248 -10.50 17.23 22.31
C VAL A 248 -10.74 18.14 21.09
N GLY A 249 -11.24 19.37 21.30
CA GLY A 249 -11.54 20.32 20.22
C GLY A 249 -12.70 19.92 19.30
N ARG A 250 -13.61 19.06 19.78
CA ARG A 250 -14.80 18.58 19.04
C ARG A 250 -16.09 19.16 19.63
N ARG A 251 -17.17 19.04 18.86
CA ARG A 251 -18.52 19.45 19.23
C ARG A 251 -19.47 18.27 19.05
N ILE A 252 -20.42 18.13 19.97
CA ILE A 252 -21.49 17.14 19.93
C ILE A 252 -22.80 17.84 20.34
N ASP A 253 -23.84 17.71 19.54
CA ASP A 253 -25.17 18.30 19.77
C ASP A 253 -26.23 17.58 18.92
N GLN A 254 -27.48 18.07 18.88
CA GLN A 254 -28.56 17.44 18.12
C GLN A 254 -28.34 17.42 16.58
N GLN A 255 -27.45 18.26 16.05
CA GLN A 255 -27.05 18.24 14.63
C GLN A 255 -25.84 17.33 14.40
N THR A 256 -24.94 17.24 15.38
CA THR A 256 -23.79 16.33 15.38
C THR A 256 -23.88 15.34 16.57
N PRO A 257 -24.81 14.37 16.56
CA PRO A 257 -25.13 13.54 17.74
C PRO A 257 -24.16 12.39 18.01
N LEU A 258 -23.03 12.36 17.31
CA LEU A 258 -21.99 11.33 17.40
C LEU A 258 -20.65 12.01 17.74
N LEU A 259 -19.96 11.47 18.75
CA LEU A 259 -18.60 11.85 19.11
C LEU A 259 -17.72 10.61 19.08
N ASP A 260 -16.67 10.65 18.27
CA ASP A 260 -15.51 9.79 18.42
C ASP A 260 -14.30 10.67 18.74
N ALA A 261 -13.45 10.24 19.68
CA ALA A 261 -12.48 11.10 20.34
C ALA A 261 -11.33 10.30 20.97
N ARG A 262 -10.18 10.96 21.17
CA ARG A 262 -9.03 10.43 21.91
C ARG A 262 -8.70 11.36 23.09
N LEU A 263 -8.63 10.79 24.29
CA LEU A 263 -8.26 11.51 25.51
C LEU A 263 -6.73 11.66 25.65
N PRO A 264 -6.22 12.63 26.45
CA PRO A 264 -4.77 12.83 26.64
C PRO A 264 -4.02 11.68 27.34
N ASP A 265 -4.71 10.77 28.02
CA ASP A 265 -4.15 9.51 28.53
C ASP A 265 -4.00 8.43 27.42
N GLY A 266 -4.40 8.76 26.20
CA GLY A 266 -4.41 7.89 25.03
C GLY A 266 -5.72 7.13 24.82
N SER A 267 -6.63 7.09 25.81
CA SER A 267 -7.87 6.31 25.77
C SER A 267 -8.81 6.75 24.64
N ARG A 268 -9.47 5.78 23.97
CA ARG A 268 -10.51 6.08 22.95
C ARG A 268 -11.84 6.34 23.63
N VAL A 269 -12.63 7.27 23.11
CA VAL A 269 -13.98 7.56 23.57
C VAL A 269 -14.93 7.58 22.38
N ASN A 270 -15.99 6.78 22.47
CA ASN A 270 -17.15 6.88 21.60
C ASN A 270 -18.36 7.29 22.45
N ALA A 271 -19.14 8.28 22.01
CA ALA A 271 -20.35 8.73 22.68
C ALA A 271 -21.44 9.08 21.67
N THR A 272 -22.69 8.82 22.03
CA THR A 272 -23.85 9.15 21.20
C THR A 272 -24.96 9.79 22.03
N ILE A 273 -25.71 10.69 21.41
CA ILE A 273 -26.84 11.41 22.04
C ILE A 273 -28.08 11.37 21.14
N ARG A 274 -29.22 11.85 21.64
CA ARG A 274 -30.45 11.98 20.85
C ARG A 274 -30.27 12.99 19.70
N PRO A 275 -30.82 12.71 18.50
CA PRO A 275 -31.85 11.69 18.22
C PRO A 275 -31.35 10.25 17.98
N VAL A 276 -30.05 9.99 17.88
CA VAL A 276 -29.53 8.65 17.55
C VAL A 276 -29.69 7.67 18.71
N SER A 277 -29.41 8.10 19.94
CA SER A 277 -29.48 7.23 21.12
C SER A 277 -30.85 7.30 21.82
N LEU A 278 -31.78 6.44 21.38
CA LEU A 278 -33.20 6.48 21.78
C LEU A 278 -33.41 6.46 23.31
N ASP A 279 -32.67 5.58 24.01
CA ASP A 279 -32.74 5.40 25.48
C ASP A 279 -31.98 6.47 26.29
N GLY A 280 -31.55 7.56 25.65
CA GLY A 280 -30.69 8.58 26.23
C GLY A 280 -29.20 8.38 25.88
N PRO A 281 -28.29 9.23 26.40
CA PRO A 281 -26.89 9.27 26.02
C PRO A 281 -26.12 7.98 26.33
N THR A 282 -25.23 7.60 25.43
CA THR A 282 -24.27 6.51 25.65
C THR A 282 -22.83 7.03 25.62
N LEU A 283 -21.95 6.36 26.37
CA LEU A 283 -20.53 6.72 26.49
C LEU A 283 -19.72 5.45 26.74
N THR A 284 -18.81 5.13 25.81
CA THR A 284 -17.86 4.02 25.93
C THR A 284 -16.45 4.59 25.94
N ILE A 285 -15.72 4.36 27.03
CA ILE A 285 -14.30 4.73 27.20
C ILE A 285 -13.48 3.44 27.16
N ARG A 286 -12.57 3.33 26.18
CA ARG A 286 -11.70 2.17 25.94
C ARG A 286 -10.25 2.51 26.27
N LYS A 287 -9.70 1.81 27.27
CA LYS A 287 -8.47 2.12 27.99
C LYS A 287 -7.32 1.19 27.66
N PHE A 288 -6.17 1.78 27.36
CA PHE A 288 -4.91 1.07 27.25
C PHE A 288 -4.33 0.73 28.63
N LYS A 289 -3.53 -0.34 28.73
CA LYS A 289 -2.83 -0.70 29.98
C LYS A 289 -1.64 0.25 30.15
N LYS A 290 -1.43 0.82 31.35
CA LYS A 290 -0.35 1.83 31.55
C LYS A 290 1.04 1.28 31.25
N ASP A 291 1.30 0.05 31.69
CA ASP A 291 2.45 -0.77 31.29
C ASP A 291 1.91 -1.82 30.28
N PRO A 292 2.39 -1.94 29.05
CA PRO A 292 1.86 -2.89 28.07
C PRO A 292 2.25 -4.34 28.44
N LEU A 293 1.67 -5.34 27.77
CA LEU A 293 2.10 -6.74 27.97
C LEU A 293 3.38 -7.01 27.17
N THR A 294 4.40 -7.56 27.84
CA THR A 294 5.69 -7.87 27.21
C THR A 294 5.74 -9.29 26.65
N ILE A 295 6.82 -9.61 25.94
CA ILE A 295 7.07 -10.98 25.45
C ILE A 295 7.05 -12.01 26.61
N ILE A 296 7.48 -11.61 27.81
CA ILE A 296 7.52 -12.44 29.01
C ILE A 296 6.11 -12.72 29.57
N ASP A 297 5.19 -11.74 29.52
CA ASP A 297 3.77 -11.99 29.83
C ASP A 297 3.15 -12.96 28.82
N LEU A 298 3.40 -12.76 27.52
CA LEU A 298 2.85 -13.63 26.47
C LEU A 298 3.33 -15.08 26.57
N LEU A 299 4.60 -15.29 26.93
CA LEU A 299 5.17 -16.59 27.31
C LEU A 299 4.49 -17.18 28.55
N LYS A 300 4.37 -16.42 29.64
CA LYS A 300 3.73 -16.87 30.89
C LYS A 300 2.24 -17.18 30.73
N TYR A 301 1.55 -16.54 29.79
CA TYR A 301 0.17 -16.87 29.44
C TYR A 301 0.04 -18.08 28.49
N GLY A 302 1.16 -18.60 27.96
CA GLY A 302 1.19 -19.68 26.97
C GLY A 302 0.69 -19.26 25.58
N THR A 303 0.84 -17.98 25.21
CA THR A 303 0.43 -17.48 23.88
C THR A 303 1.25 -18.15 22.77
N PHE A 304 2.52 -18.41 23.09
CA PHE A 304 3.53 -19.21 22.38
C PHE A 304 4.58 -19.67 23.41
N ASN A 305 5.55 -20.49 23.01
CA ASN A 305 6.62 -21.03 23.86
C ASN A 305 7.96 -20.29 23.63
N LEU A 306 8.98 -20.63 24.44
CA LEU A 306 10.31 -20.02 24.37
C LEU A 306 10.97 -20.21 23.00
N GLU A 307 10.92 -21.42 22.44
CA GLU A 307 11.46 -21.76 21.11
C GLU A 307 10.90 -20.87 19.99
N VAL A 308 9.59 -20.62 19.99
CA VAL A 308 8.95 -19.74 19.02
C VAL A 308 9.29 -18.27 19.30
N ALA A 309 9.47 -17.87 20.56
CA ALA A 309 9.87 -16.50 20.89
C ALA A 309 11.31 -16.19 20.46
N SER A 310 12.25 -17.13 20.62
CA SER A 310 13.65 -16.99 20.17
C SER A 310 13.77 -17.03 18.65
N LEU A 311 12.98 -17.88 17.96
CA LEU A 311 12.89 -17.88 16.50
C LEU A 311 12.30 -16.58 15.95
N LEU A 312 11.20 -16.09 16.55
CA LEU A 312 10.60 -14.81 16.15
C LEU A 312 11.51 -13.61 16.48
N TRP A 313 12.36 -13.69 17.51
CA TRP A 313 13.42 -12.71 17.73
C TRP A 313 14.38 -12.70 16.53
N ILE A 314 14.94 -13.83 16.10
CA ILE A 314 15.81 -13.88 14.90
C ILE A 314 15.11 -13.31 13.65
N PHE A 315 13.84 -13.63 13.45
CA PHE A 315 13.08 -13.12 12.30
C PHE A 315 12.89 -11.60 12.34
N ILE A 316 12.63 -11.02 13.51
CA ILE A 316 12.52 -9.55 13.65
C ILE A 316 13.90 -8.89 13.61
N ASP A 317 14.91 -9.47 14.24
CA ASP A 317 16.31 -9.00 14.22
C ASP A 317 16.84 -8.90 12.77
N GLY A 318 16.81 -10.00 12.03
CA GLY A 318 17.32 -10.06 10.66
C GLY A 318 18.84 -10.11 10.53
N LEU A 319 19.56 -10.15 11.66
CA LEU A 319 21.02 -10.26 11.77
C LEU A 319 21.76 -9.22 10.93
N GLY A 320 21.22 -8.00 10.88
CA GLY A 320 21.74 -6.86 10.10
C GLY A 320 21.67 -7.00 8.57
N VAL A 321 21.23 -8.16 8.03
CA VAL A 321 21.23 -8.43 6.58
C VAL A 321 19.83 -8.37 5.95
N LYS A 322 18.83 -9.04 6.55
CA LYS A 322 17.47 -9.14 6.02
C LYS A 322 16.46 -9.46 7.15
N PRO A 323 15.88 -8.45 7.82
CA PRO A 323 14.74 -8.67 8.70
C PRO A 323 13.54 -9.24 7.92
N ALA A 324 12.77 -10.09 8.58
CA ALA A 324 11.60 -10.73 8.00
C ALA A 324 10.42 -9.75 7.92
N ASN A 325 9.69 -9.78 6.80
CA ASN A 325 8.38 -9.17 6.69
C ASN A 325 7.37 -10.04 7.46
N VAL A 326 6.80 -9.51 8.55
CA VAL A 326 5.92 -10.26 9.48
C VAL A 326 4.51 -9.69 9.50
N LEU A 327 3.51 -10.58 9.46
CA LEU A 327 2.09 -10.28 9.51
C LEU A 327 1.42 -10.99 10.68
N VAL A 328 1.04 -10.24 11.72
CA VAL A 328 0.21 -10.73 12.83
C VAL A 328 -1.27 -10.64 12.46
N ALA A 329 -1.91 -11.78 12.22
CA ALA A 329 -3.30 -11.92 11.76
C ALA A 329 -4.17 -12.66 12.79
N GLY A 330 -5.49 -12.58 12.63
CA GLY A 330 -6.46 -13.07 13.62
C GLY A 330 -7.75 -12.24 13.66
N GLY A 331 -8.74 -12.71 14.42
CA GLY A 331 -10.03 -12.02 14.61
C GLY A 331 -9.97 -10.81 15.56
N THR A 332 -11.11 -10.16 15.77
CA THR A 332 -11.25 -9.03 16.71
C THR A 332 -10.99 -9.47 18.15
N GLY A 333 -10.20 -8.69 18.90
CA GLY A 333 -9.87 -8.99 20.30
C GLY A 333 -8.92 -10.18 20.53
N SER A 334 -8.35 -10.78 19.48
CA SER A 334 -7.46 -11.95 19.60
C SER A 334 -6.08 -11.65 20.18
N GLY A 335 -5.68 -10.38 20.23
CA GLY A 335 -4.38 -9.94 20.77
C GLY A 335 -3.38 -9.42 19.74
N LYS A 336 -3.77 -9.27 18.45
CA LYS A 336 -2.87 -8.86 17.36
C LYS A 336 -1.93 -7.71 17.72
N THR A 337 -2.47 -6.54 18.11
CA THR A 337 -1.68 -5.35 18.48
C THR A 337 -0.77 -5.62 19.68
N THR A 338 -1.22 -6.43 20.64
CA THR A 338 -0.41 -6.83 21.80
C THR A 338 0.81 -7.65 21.39
N THR A 339 0.61 -8.69 20.57
CA THR A 339 1.70 -9.52 20.05
C THR A 339 2.62 -8.74 19.12
N LEU A 340 2.08 -7.85 18.28
CA LEU A 340 2.86 -6.93 17.46
C LEU A 340 3.74 -6.02 18.34
N ASN A 341 3.18 -5.48 19.43
CA ASN A 341 3.92 -4.65 20.38
C ASN A 341 5.04 -5.42 21.11
N SER A 342 4.77 -6.66 21.54
CA SER A 342 5.79 -7.51 22.17
C SER A 342 6.90 -7.91 21.21
N LEU A 343 6.59 -8.21 19.94
CA LEU A 343 7.58 -8.59 18.93
C LEU A 343 8.39 -7.38 18.45
N ALA A 344 7.80 -6.19 18.38
CA ALA A 344 8.52 -4.96 18.04
C ALA A 344 9.59 -4.58 19.09
N MET A 345 9.57 -5.16 20.30
CA MET A 345 10.67 -5.01 21.27
C MET A 345 11.98 -5.66 20.81
N PHE A 346 11.93 -6.60 19.86
CA PHE A 346 13.10 -7.26 19.28
C PHE A 346 13.77 -6.46 18.14
N ILE A 347 13.21 -5.32 17.73
CA ILE A 347 13.84 -4.46 16.72
C ILE A 347 15.15 -3.89 17.29
N PRO A 348 16.30 -3.99 16.57
CA PRO A 348 17.57 -3.45 17.03
C PRO A 348 17.49 -1.94 17.36
N PRO A 349 18.09 -1.46 18.47
CA PRO A 349 17.94 -0.08 18.93
C PRO A 349 18.59 0.98 18.03
N SER A 350 19.41 0.55 17.07
CA SER A 350 20.03 1.39 16.04
C SER A 350 19.07 1.78 14.90
N GLU A 351 17.93 1.10 14.77
CA GLU A 351 17.00 1.27 13.65
C GLU A 351 15.94 2.35 13.89
N ARG A 352 15.60 3.09 12.82
CA ARG A 352 14.53 4.09 12.83
C ARG A 352 13.17 3.45 12.58
N VAL A 353 12.32 3.46 13.61
CA VAL A 353 10.97 2.87 13.56
C VAL A 353 9.91 3.95 13.33
N ILE A 354 8.97 3.71 12.42
CA ILE A 354 7.79 4.57 12.27
C ILE A 354 6.52 3.72 12.41
N SER A 355 5.68 4.03 13.40
CA SER A 355 4.36 3.41 13.56
C SER A 355 3.24 4.26 12.96
N ILE A 356 2.25 3.58 12.37
CA ILE A 356 1.08 4.17 11.71
C ILE A 356 -0.16 3.43 12.22
N GLU A 357 -1.10 4.15 12.82
CA GLU A 357 -2.22 3.54 13.56
C GLU A 357 -3.50 4.41 13.46
N ASP A 358 -4.68 3.79 13.36
CA ASP A 358 -5.96 4.53 13.43
C ASP A 358 -6.22 5.17 14.81
N THR A 359 -5.59 4.62 15.84
CA THR A 359 -5.30 5.33 17.08
C THR A 359 -4.04 4.70 17.67
N ALA A 360 -3.10 5.49 18.17
CA ALA A 360 -1.77 4.98 18.54
C ALA A 360 -1.79 4.13 19.82
N GLU A 361 -2.04 2.82 19.70
CA GLU A 361 -2.07 1.83 20.78
C GLU A 361 -0.65 1.33 21.16
N LEU A 362 0.28 1.32 20.20
CA LEU A 362 1.64 0.81 20.39
C LEU A 362 2.45 1.64 21.42
N GLN A 363 3.36 0.95 22.12
CA GLN A 363 4.31 1.48 23.10
C GLN A 363 5.61 0.68 22.95
N LEU A 364 6.66 1.31 22.39
CA LEU A 364 7.91 0.64 22.03
C LEU A 364 9.08 1.19 22.88
N PRO A 365 9.98 0.33 23.41
CA PRO A 365 11.13 0.75 24.21
C PRO A 365 12.32 1.18 23.34
N ILE A 366 12.05 1.97 22.29
CA ILE A 366 12.98 2.34 21.20
C ILE A 366 13.07 3.86 21.13
N GLU A 367 14.30 4.40 21.14
CA GLU A 367 14.54 5.85 21.15
C GLU A 367 14.20 6.51 19.81
N HIS A 368 14.59 5.89 18.69
CA HIS A 368 14.44 6.46 17.35
C HIS A 368 13.06 6.17 16.71
N TRP A 369 12.00 6.32 17.51
CA TRP A 369 10.63 6.00 17.13
C TRP A 369 9.80 7.24 16.77
N VAL A 370 9.15 7.23 15.61
CA VAL A 370 8.16 8.23 15.19
C VAL A 370 6.76 7.61 15.18
N ARG A 371 5.76 8.34 15.68
CA ARG A 371 4.36 7.90 15.77
C ARG A 371 3.50 8.74 14.84
N LEU A 372 2.70 8.09 14.01
CA LEU A 372 1.72 8.72 13.12
C LEU A 372 0.33 8.13 13.38
N GLU A 373 -0.68 8.99 13.37
CA GLU A 373 -2.07 8.67 13.70
C GLU A 373 -2.99 9.21 12.61
N THR A 374 -3.98 8.41 12.16
CA THR A 374 -4.91 8.86 11.12
C THR A 374 -5.79 10.00 11.62
N ARG A 375 -6.30 10.83 10.69
CA ARG A 375 -7.18 11.95 11.03
C ARG A 375 -8.44 11.88 10.17
N PRO A 376 -9.64 11.63 10.75
CA PRO A 376 -10.89 11.73 10.00
C PRO A 376 -11.14 13.19 9.54
N PRO A 377 -11.99 13.41 8.53
CA PRO A 377 -12.30 14.74 8.04
C PRO A 377 -12.92 15.63 9.12
N ASN A 378 -12.76 16.94 8.97
CA ASN A 378 -13.47 17.93 9.78
C ASN A 378 -14.96 18.03 9.37
N ILE A 379 -15.72 18.89 10.06
CA ILE A 379 -17.16 19.10 9.83
C ILE A 379 -17.47 19.60 8.40
N GLU A 380 -16.52 20.22 7.70
CA GLU A 380 -16.65 20.63 6.30
C GLU A 380 -16.29 19.52 5.29
N GLY A 381 -15.99 18.29 5.74
CA GLY A 381 -15.51 17.20 4.90
C GLY A 381 -14.06 17.37 4.43
N LYS A 382 -13.25 18.19 5.11
CA LYS A 382 -11.88 18.55 4.69
C LYS A 382 -10.82 18.08 5.68
N GLY A 383 -9.59 17.92 5.18
CA GLY A 383 -8.43 17.64 6.01
C GLY A 383 -8.38 16.23 6.60
N GLU A 384 -9.07 15.27 5.99
CA GLU A 384 -8.80 13.86 6.23
C GLU A 384 -7.32 13.53 5.94
N ILE A 385 -6.76 12.60 6.71
CA ILE A 385 -5.43 12.00 6.51
C ILE A 385 -5.62 10.51 6.76
N THR A 386 -5.65 9.72 5.69
CA THR A 386 -5.90 8.28 5.76
C THR A 386 -4.65 7.51 6.16
N MET A 387 -4.81 6.23 6.52
CA MET A 387 -3.67 5.35 6.76
C MET A 387 -2.80 5.17 5.50
N ASP A 388 -3.42 5.24 4.30
CA ASP A 388 -2.72 5.17 3.01
C ASP A 388 -1.82 6.39 2.79
N ASP A 389 -2.32 7.60 3.09
CA ASP A 389 -1.53 8.84 3.03
C ASP A 389 -0.33 8.80 3.98
N LEU A 390 -0.52 8.27 5.19
CA LEU A 390 0.56 8.12 6.17
C LEU A 390 1.60 7.09 5.69
N VAL A 391 1.19 5.94 5.15
CA VAL A 391 2.13 4.97 4.57
C VAL A 391 2.90 5.58 3.39
N LYS A 392 2.23 6.29 2.48
CA LYS A 392 2.88 7.05 1.38
C LYS A 392 3.88 8.09 1.91
N ASN A 393 3.58 8.72 3.03
CA ASN A 393 4.48 9.69 3.66
C ASN A 393 5.69 9.02 4.34
N THR A 394 5.52 7.89 5.04
CA THR A 394 6.66 7.22 5.70
C THR A 394 7.76 6.80 4.73
N LEU A 395 7.43 6.46 3.48
CA LEU A 395 8.41 6.20 2.41
C LEU A 395 9.35 7.38 2.07
N ARG A 396 9.08 8.57 2.62
CA ARG A 396 9.90 9.80 2.51
C ARG A 396 10.66 10.12 3.81
N MET A 397 10.37 9.42 4.90
CA MET A 397 10.88 9.70 6.26
C MET A 397 12.10 8.85 6.67
N ARG A 398 12.67 8.11 5.70
CA ARG A 398 13.77 7.14 5.86
C ARG A 398 13.56 6.16 7.03
N PRO A 399 12.47 5.37 7.07
CA PRO A 399 12.30 4.29 8.04
C PRO A 399 13.24 3.13 7.72
N ASP A 400 13.77 2.51 8.76
CA ASP A 400 14.32 1.15 8.69
C ASP A 400 13.20 0.13 8.99
N ARG A 401 12.22 0.51 9.83
CA ARG A 401 10.96 -0.24 10.06
C ARG A 401 9.73 0.64 9.87
N ILE A 402 8.71 0.08 9.21
CA ILE A 402 7.34 0.62 9.16
C ILE A 402 6.44 -0.38 9.88
N ILE A 403 5.71 0.06 10.90
CA ILE A 403 4.74 -0.76 11.63
C ILE A 403 3.34 -0.18 11.40
N VAL A 404 2.52 -0.89 10.62
CA VAL A 404 1.11 -0.51 10.44
C VAL A 404 0.26 -1.35 11.40
N GLY A 405 -0.29 -0.69 12.42
CA GLY A 405 -0.96 -1.35 13.54
C GLY A 405 -2.27 -2.05 13.17
N GLU A 406 -2.95 -1.57 12.13
CA GLU A 406 -4.17 -2.16 11.61
C GLU A 406 -4.30 -1.92 10.10
N VAL A 407 -4.74 -2.93 9.36
CA VAL A 407 -4.89 -2.89 7.89
C VAL A 407 -6.19 -3.58 7.50
N ARG A 408 -6.99 -2.86 6.71
CA ARG A 408 -8.38 -3.18 6.31
C ARG A 408 -8.78 -2.63 4.94
N GLY A 409 -8.00 -1.73 4.33
CA GLY A 409 -8.36 -0.94 3.14
C GLY A 409 -7.18 -0.69 2.17
N PRO A 410 -7.23 0.40 1.36
CA PRO A 410 -6.24 0.68 0.31
C PRO A 410 -4.79 0.78 0.80
N GLU A 411 -4.58 1.15 2.06
CA GLU A 411 -3.26 1.18 2.71
C GLU A 411 -2.57 -0.19 2.66
N ALA A 412 -3.33 -1.28 2.54
CA ALA A 412 -2.79 -2.60 2.23
C ALA A 412 -1.93 -2.55 0.97
N ARG A 413 -2.42 -2.05 -0.16
CA ARG A 413 -1.66 -1.99 -1.43
C ARG A 413 -0.40 -1.12 -1.33
N THR A 414 -0.42 -0.03 -0.57
CA THR A 414 0.72 0.90 -0.44
C THR A 414 1.77 0.40 0.55
N MET A 415 1.35 -0.12 1.69
CA MET A 415 2.23 -0.84 2.60
C MET A 415 2.86 -2.02 1.85
N PHE A 416 2.05 -2.72 1.03
CA PHE A 416 2.55 -3.75 0.13
C PHE A 416 3.58 -3.21 -0.88
N THR A 417 3.33 -2.06 -1.51
CA THR A 417 4.35 -1.36 -2.31
C THR A 417 5.68 -1.16 -1.55
N ALA A 418 5.63 -0.74 -0.28
CA ALA A 418 6.81 -0.37 0.50
C ALA A 418 7.88 -1.47 0.50
N MET A 419 7.54 -2.71 0.84
CA MET A 419 8.55 -3.74 1.07
C MET A 419 9.30 -4.18 -0.23
N ASN A 420 8.85 -3.82 -1.44
CA ASN A 420 9.49 -4.18 -2.73
C ASN A 420 10.25 -3.00 -3.31
N THR A 421 10.14 -1.82 -2.70
CA THR A 421 11.16 -0.80 -2.89
C THR A 421 12.53 -1.25 -2.34
N GLY A 422 12.60 -2.41 -1.68
CA GLY A 422 13.82 -3.19 -1.40
C GLY A 422 14.10 -4.40 -2.32
N HIS A 423 13.40 -4.60 -3.45
CA HIS A 423 13.73 -5.67 -4.39
C HIS A 423 14.85 -5.26 -5.37
N ASN A 424 15.92 -6.06 -5.44
CA ASN A 424 17.04 -5.89 -6.37
C ASN A 424 16.73 -6.35 -7.80
N GLY A 425 15.53 -6.03 -8.32
CA GLY A 425 15.08 -6.41 -9.66
C GLY A 425 15.46 -5.35 -10.67
N ALA A 426 16.52 -5.55 -11.48
CA ALA A 426 16.97 -4.56 -12.45
C ALA A 426 16.99 -5.09 -13.89
N LEU A 427 16.65 -4.21 -14.84
CA LEU A 427 16.69 -4.45 -16.28
C LEU A 427 18.07 -4.14 -16.88
N TYR A 428 18.38 -4.74 -18.01
CA TYR A 428 19.52 -4.37 -18.83
C TYR A 428 19.23 -3.13 -19.70
N ASP A 429 20.21 -2.22 -19.75
CA ASP A 429 20.48 -1.13 -20.71
C ASP A 429 19.58 -1.09 -21.97
N PHE A 430 19.62 -2.13 -22.81
CA PHE A 430 18.89 -2.25 -24.10
C PHE A 430 17.37 -2.51 -23.97
N SER A 431 16.80 -2.42 -22.77
CA SER A 431 15.36 -2.55 -22.57
C SER A 431 14.66 -1.25 -22.98
N VAL A 432 13.96 -1.26 -24.12
CA VAL A 432 13.19 -0.10 -24.57
C VAL A 432 11.97 0.06 -23.68
N ILE A 433 11.88 1.19 -22.98
CA ILE A 433 10.74 1.60 -22.17
C ILE A 433 9.87 2.62 -22.92
N GLN A 434 8.57 2.61 -22.65
CA GLN A 434 7.62 3.54 -23.28
C GLN A 434 7.29 4.71 -22.34
N LEU A 435 7.65 5.92 -22.77
CA LEU A 435 7.25 7.16 -22.12
C LEU A 435 5.86 7.60 -22.57
N SER A 436 5.19 8.37 -21.72
CA SER A 436 3.80 8.79 -21.95
C SER A 436 3.63 9.90 -23.00
N ASP A 437 4.74 10.54 -23.39
CA ASP A 437 4.86 11.52 -24.48
C ASP A 437 4.99 10.86 -25.87
N SER A 438 4.88 9.54 -25.94
CA SER A 438 5.09 8.64 -27.11
C SER A 438 6.54 8.27 -27.43
N ARG A 439 7.55 8.79 -26.72
CA ARG A 439 8.94 8.39 -26.97
C ARG A 439 9.20 6.97 -26.48
N PHE A 440 9.99 6.26 -27.28
CA PHE A 440 10.60 4.99 -26.93
C PHE A 440 12.08 5.24 -26.73
N VAL A 441 12.57 4.96 -25.53
CA VAL A 441 13.95 5.22 -25.10
C VAL A 441 14.53 3.95 -24.49
N LEU A 442 15.85 3.76 -24.60
CA LEU A 442 16.53 2.73 -23.81
C LEU A 442 16.48 3.16 -22.34
N ILE A 443 16.19 2.22 -21.44
CA ILE A 443 16.23 2.52 -20.00
C ILE A 443 17.64 2.98 -19.58
N GLY A 444 18.69 2.39 -20.17
CA GLY A 444 20.07 2.80 -19.95
C GLY A 444 20.34 4.24 -20.39
N ASP A 445 20.06 4.58 -21.66
CA ASP A 445 20.24 5.95 -22.18
C ASP A 445 19.50 6.99 -21.31
N LEU A 446 18.24 6.74 -20.97
CA LEU A 446 17.43 7.65 -20.18
C LEU A 446 18.01 7.85 -18.77
N VAL A 447 18.34 6.75 -18.08
CA VAL A 447 18.86 6.83 -16.72
C VAL A 447 20.26 7.45 -16.73
N GLU A 448 21.13 7.10 -17.67
CA GLU A 448 22.46 7.71 -17.80
C GLU A 448 22.43 9.19 -18.22
N GLU A 449 21.44 9.64 -19.01
CA GLU A 449 21.23 11.08 -19.25
C GLU A 449 20.87 11.80 -17.95
N LEU A 450 19.93 11.25 -17.17
CA LEU A 450 19.51 11.80 -15.88
C LEU A 450 20.68 11.80 -14.87
N PHE A 451 21.49 10.74 -14.82
CA PHE A 451 22.66 10.64 -13.96
C PHE A 451 23.82 11.58 -14.34
N LYS A 452 23.94 11.97 -15.61
CA LYS A 452 24.87 13.03 -16.04
C LYS A 452 24.31 14.41 -15.66
N LYS A 453 23.01 14.64 -15.95
CA LYS A 453 22.31 15.92 -15.80
C LYS A 453 22.13 16.35 -14.34
N TYR A 454 21.87 15.41 -13.44
CA TYR A 454 21.68 15.63 -12.00
C TYR A 454 22.73 14.89 -11.19
N SER A 455 23.99 14.99 -11.62
CA SER A 455 25.15 14.32 -10.99
C SER A 455 25.46 14.84 -9.57
N ASP A 456 24.90 15.99 -9.22
CA ASP A 456 24.87 16.59 -7.88
C ASP A 456 23.82 15.95 -6.93
N ARG A 457 22.83 15.23 -7.49
CA ARG A 457 21.68 14.63 -6.78
C ARG A 457 21.72 13.10 -6.73
N ILE A 458 22.89 12.50 -6.96
CA ILE A 458 23.08 11.05 -6.87
C ILE A 458 23.11 10.62 -5.39
N GLU A 459 22.10 9.87 -4.97
CA GLU A 459 22.05 9.17 -3.69
C GLU A 459 22.55 7.72 -3.86
N ARG A 460 23.04 7.11 -2.78
CA ARG A 460 23.56 5.74 -2.75
C ARG A 460 22.93 4.91 -1.64
N TYR A 461 22.60 3.67 -1.95
CA TYR A 461 22.10 2.68 -1.00
C TYR A 461 22.71 1.31 -1.28
N LYS A 462 23.57 0.83 -0.37
CA LYS A 462 24.42 -0.36 -0.58
C LYS A 462 25.21 -0.23 -1.90
N ASP A 463 25.00 -1.13 -2.87
CA ASP A 463 25.63 -1.08 -4.21
C ASP A 463 24.75 -0.43 -5.29
N LEU A 464 23.56 0.07 -4.94
CA LEU A 464 22.67 0.83 -5.81
C LEU A 464 22.98 2.34 -5.74
N GLU A 465 22.86 3.01 -6.87
CA GLU A 465 22.79 4.46 -6.98
C GLU A 465 21.39 4.86 -7.47
N TYR A 466 20.85 5.98 -7.02
CA TYR A 466 19.55 6.49 -7.48
C TYR A 466 19.48 8.01 -7.48
N ILE A 467 18.50 8.53 -8.23
CA ILE A 467 18.14 9.95 -8.24
C ILE A 467 16.65 10.06 -7.98
N VAL A 468 16.27 10.87 -6.99
CA VAL A 468 14.88 11.26 -6.76
C VAL A 468 14.51 12.41 -7.71
N LEU A 469 13.42 12.25 -8.44
CA LEU A 469 12.94 13.24 -9.40
C LEU A 469 12.02 14.25 -8.71
N GLU A 470 12.46 15.52 -8.70
CA GLU A 470 11.60 16.66 -8.36
C GLU A 470 10.41 16.76 -9.33
N GLU A 471 9.34 17.42 -8.91
CA GLU A 471 8.07 17.51 -9.66
C GLU A 471 8.23 18.00 -11.11
N LYS A 472 9.20 18.89 -11.37
CA LYS A 472 9.58 19.40 -12.69
C LYS A 472 10.37 18.42 -13.58
N ASP A 473 11.03 17.43 -12.95
CA ASP A 473 11.94 16.46 -13.57
C ASP A 473 11.27 15.09 -13.78
N ARG A 474 10.13 14.87 -13.12
CA ARG A 474 9.31 13.64 -13.22
C ARG A 474 8.79 13.43 -14.64
N PHE A 475 8.70 12.17 -15.04
CA PHE A 475 8.10 11.75 -16.30
C PHE A 475 7.17 10.56 -16.07
N GLU A 476 6.20 10.35 -16.96
CA GLU A 476 5.29 9.22 -16.91
C GLU A 476 5.76 8.08 -17.82
N VAL A 477 5.57 6.83 -17.36
CA VAL A 477 5.71 5.61 -18.17
C VAL A 477 4.37 4.89 -18.33
N VAL A 478 4.28 4.02 -19.34
CA VAL A 478 3.10 3.18 -19.55
C VAL A 478 3.13 1.96 -18.62
N SER A 479 2.08 1.83 -17.81
CA SER A 479 1.81 0.71 -16.90
C SER A 479 0.59 -0.10 -17.36
N VAL A 480 0.19 -1.10 -16.57
CA VAL A 480 -1.09 -1.79 -16.66
C VAL A 480 -1.70 -1.94 -15.27
N GLY A 481 -2.95 -1.50 -15.11
CA GLY A 481 -3.69 -1.57 -13.85
C GLY A 481 -4.22 -2.97 -13.51
N ALA A 482 -4.78 -3.12 -12.31
CA ALA A 482 -5.36 -4.38 -11.83
C ALA A 482 -6.59 -4.88 -12.64
N ASP A 483 -7.20 -3.99 -13.43
CA ASP A 483 -8.25 -4.29 -14.41
C ASP A 483 -7.69 -4.75 -15.78
N LEU A 484 -6.37 -4.90 -15.88
CA LEU A 484 -5.59 -5.18 -17.09
C LEU A 484 -5.68 -4.07 -18.16
N LYS A 485 -5.99 -2.83 -17.79
CA LYS A 485 -5.98 -1.66 -18.69
C LYS A 485 -4.66 -0.93 -18.71
N ALA A 486 -4.26 -0.46 -19.90
CA ALA A 486 -3.01 0.26 -20.10
C ALA A 486 -3.11 1.68 -19.50
N GLY A 487 -2.31 1.94 -18.46
CA GLY A 487 -2.29 3.19 -17.72
C GLY A 487 -1.10 4.08 -18.07
N LYS A 488 -1.01 5.20 -17.35
CA LYS A 488 0.15 6.09 -17.28
C LYS A 488 0.42 6.36 -15.82
N HIS A 489 1.64 6.14 -15.36
CA HIS A 489 2.03 6.42 -13.98
C HIS A 489 3.40 7.09 -13.90
N VAL A 490 3.56 7.92 -12.88
CA VAL A 490 4.71 8.83 -12.73
C VAL A 490 5.91 8.07 -12.19
N VAL A 491 7.08 8.27 -12.82
CA VAL A 491 8.37 7.82 -12.29
C VAL A 491 8.87 8.86 -11.29
N SER A 492 9.09 8.44 -10.05
CA SER A 492 9.55 9.30 -8.95
C SER A 492 11.02 9.09 -8.58
N ARG A 493 11.60 7.94 -8.93
CA ARG A 493 13.04 7.64 -8.80
C ARG A 493 13.54 6.82 -9.97
N VAL A 494 14.77 7.11 -10.40
CA VAL A 494 15.53 6.28 -11.35
C VAL A 494 16.72 5.65 -10.64
N TRP A 495 16.99 4.38 -10.94
CA TRP A 495 18.01 3.56 -10.27
C TRP A 495 19.01 3.02 -11.27
N ARG A 496 20.29 2.93 -10.86
CA ARG A 496 21.30 2.10 -11.53
C ARG A 496 22.11 1.32 -10.50
N ARG A 497 22.62 0.16 -10.91
CA ARG A 497 23.48 -0.73 -10.10
C ARG A 497 24.57 -1.31 -10.99
N LYS A 498 25.81 -1.39 -10.50
CA LYS A 498 26.84 -2.16 -11.19
C LYS A 498 26.53 -3.65 -11.15
N VAL A 499 26.82 -4.35 -12.25
CA VAL A 499 26.82 -5.81 -12.28
C VAL A 499 27.83 -6.35 -11.26
N ARG A 500 27.42 -7.34 -10.45
CA ARG A 500 28.30 -7.98 -9.46
C ARG A 500 29.18 -9.05 -10.13
N GLU A 501 30.36 -9.30 -9.57
CA GLU A 501 31.22 -10.39 -10.06
C GLU A 501 30.50 -11.75 -9.97
N GLY A 502 30.53 -12.52 -11.06
CA GLY A 502 29.85 -13.81 -11.17
C GLY A 502 28.33 -13.75 -11.38
N GLU A 503 27.71 -12.55 -11.39
CA GLU A 503 26.27 -12.40 -11.59
C GLU A 503 25.83 -12.89 -12.98
N LYS A 504 24.73 -13.65 -13.05
CA LYS A 504 24.13 -14.15 -14.30
C LYS A 504 22.73 -13.56 -14.48
N LEU A 505 22.43 -13.09 -15.68
CA LEU A 505 21.14 -12.52 -16.04
C LEU A 505 20.29 -13.53 -16.80
N MET A 506 18.98 -13.33 -16.78
CA MET A 506 18.02 -14.10 -17.57
C MET A 506 17.71 -13.37 -18.88
N ARG A 507 18.02 -13.98 -20.02
CA ARG A 507 17.44 -13.61 -21.31
C ARG A 507 16.18 -14.46 -21.54
N ILE A 508 15.04 -13.80 -21.71
CA ILE A 508 13.75 -14.47 -21.95
C ILE A 508 13.20 -14.03 -23.30
N ARG A 509 12.85 -15.00 -24.16
CA ARG A 509 12.22 -14.77 -25.47
C ARG A 509 10.79 -15.31 -25.51
N THR A 510 9.90 -14.51 -26.05
CA THR A 510 8.50 -14.87 -26.33
C THR A 510 8.31 -15.28 -27.79
N ARG A 511 7.27 -16.08 -28.07
CA ARG A 511 6.97 -16.65 -29.39
C ARG A 511 6.73 -15.61 -30.50
N THR A 512 6.19 -14.45 -30.15
CA THR A 512 6.01 -13.30 -31.07
C THR A 512 7.29 -12.49 -31.27
N GLY A 513 8.36 -12.82 -30.54
CA GLY A 513 9.72 -12.33 -30.75
C GLY A 513 10.18 -11.22 -29.80
N ASN A 514 9.36 -10.81 -28.82
CA ASN A 514 9.79 -9.91 -27.76
C ASN A 514 10.86 -10.59 -26.90
N GLU A 515 11.99 -9.91 -26.68
CA GLU A 515 13.16 -10.35 -25.90
C GLU A 515 13.47 -9.29 -24.83
N VAL A 516 13.82 -9.75 -23.62
CA VAL A 516 14.26 -8.93 -22.48
C VAL A 516 15.45 -9.60 -21.76
N ILE A 517 16.31 -8.81 -21.11
CA ILE A 517 17.45 -9.26 -20.30
C ILE A 517 17.45 -8.50 -18.96
N LEU A 518 17.59 -9.22 -17.85
CA LEU A 518 17.30 -8.72 -16.50
C LEU A 518 17.76 -9.69 -15.39
N THR A 519 17.75 -9.25 -14.13
CA THR A 519 18.15 -10.08 -12.97
C THR A 519 17.19 -11.24 -12.71
N LYS A 520 17.69 -12.34 -12.12
CA LYS A 520 16.90 -13.55 -11.81
C LYS A 520 15.65 -13.29 -10.96
N THR A 521 15.68 -12.25 -10.13
CA THR A 521 14.62 -11.85 -9.18
C THR A 521 13.54 -10.95 -9.78
N HIS A 522 13.76 -10.35 -10.97
CA HIS A 522 12.83 -9.35 -11.52
C HIS A 522 11.53 -10.05 -12.04
N PRO A 523 10.32 -9.65 -11.60
CA PRO A 523 9.12 -10.51 -11.70
C PRO A 523 8.17 -10.17 -12.88
N PHE A 524 7.88 -11.13 -13.76
CA PHE A 524 6.97 -10.99 -14.91
C PHE A 524 5.51 -11.33 -14.59
N PHE A 525 4.53 -10.54 -15.03
CA PHE A 525 3.13 -11.01 -14.99
C PHE A 525 2.91 -12.22 -15.90
N VAL A 526 2.36 -13.33 -15.37
CA VAL A 526 2.15 -14.62 -16.02
C VAL A 526 0.73 -15.12 -15.80
N PHE A 527 0.09 -15.66 -16.84
CA PHE A 527 -1.18 -16.34 -16.74
C PHE A 527 -1.00 -17.76 -16.18
N SER A 528 -1.65 -18.07 -15.06
CA SER A 528 -1.56 -19.36 -14.37
C SER A 528 -2.96 -19.85 -13.99
N ASN A 529 -3.32 -21.07 -14.46
CA ASN A 529 -4.58 -21.81 -14.24
C ASN A 529 -5.94 -21.13 -14.56
N GLY A 530 -5.98 -19.80 -14.62
CA GLY A 530 -7.21 -19.01 -14.70
C GLY A 530 -7.03 -17.56 -14.28
N ASP A 531 -5.93 -17.26 -13.60
CA ASP A 531 -5.62 -15.99 -12.95
C ASP A 531 -4.29 -15.37 -13.45
N VAL A 532 -4.02 -14.13 -13.02
CA VAL A 532 -2.79 -13.40 -13.33
C VAL A 532 -1.91 -13.30 -12.08
N VAL A 533 -0.82 -14.07 -12.08
CA VAL A 533 0.25 -14.00 -11.08
C VAL A 533 1.42 -13.17 -11.65
N ARG A 534 2.51 -12.98 -10.91
CA ARG A 534 3.85 -12.80 -11.53
C ARG A 534 4.73 -13.99 -11.17
N LYS A 535 5.83 -14.13 -11.88
CA LYS A 535 6.86 -15.15 -11.71
C LYS A 535 8.22 -14.48 -11.87
N GLU A 536 9.13 -14.66 -10.92
CA GLU A 536 10.52 -14.19 -11.05
C GLU A 536 11.17 -14.74 -12.31
N ALA A 537 12.05 -13.97 -12.95
CA ALA A 537 12.73 -14.37 -14.18
C ALA A 537 13.44 -15.74 -14.11
N GLY A 538 14.11 -16.03 -13.00
CA GLY A 538 14.78 -17.33 -12.76
C GLY A 538 13.82 -18.51 -12.58
N LYS A 539 12.51 -18.23 -12.40
CA LYS A 539 11.43 -19.22 -12.30
C LYS A 539 10.60 -19.31 -13.59
N ILE A 540 10.81 -18.43 -14.58
CA ILE A 540 10.16 -18.49 -15.89
C ILE A 540 10.61 -19.75 -16.64
N SER A 541 9.66 -20.41 -17.29
CA SER A 541 9.84 -21.68 -17.99
C SER A 541 9.31 -21.61 -19.43
N VAL A 542 9.89 -22.38 -20.34
CA VAL A 542 9.38 -22.50 -21.72
C VAL A 542 7.96 -23.07 -21.69
N GLY A 543 7.01 -22.35 -22.30
CA GLY A 543 5.58 -22.63 -22.23
C GLY A 543 4.77 -21.74 -21.28
N ASP A 544 5.42 -21.01 -20.35
CA ASP A 544 4.76 -19.97 -19.54
C ASP A 544 4.16 -18.88 -20.44
N ARG A 545 3.13 -18.19 -19.94
CA ARG A 545 2.40 -17.18 -20.71
C ARG A 545 2.50 -15.80 -20.08
N VAL A 546 3.47 -15.01 -20.52
CA VAL A 546 3.72 -13.65 -20.00
C VAL A 546 2.72 -12.63 -20.57
N ALA A 547 2.42 -11.59 -19.80
CA ALA A 547 1.65 -10.43 -20.24
C ALA A 547 2.51 -9.54 -21.16
N VAL A 548 2.00 -9.26 -22.36
CA VAL A 548 2.65 -8.39 -23.35
C VAL A 548 1.66 -7.29 -23.76
N MET A 549 2.11 -6.04 -23.85
CA MET A 549 1.27 -4.89 -24.22
C MET A 549 0.64 -5.09 -25.61
N MET A 550 -0.70 -5.05 -25.69
CA MET A 550 -1.47 -5.18 -26.93
C MET A 550 -1.93 -3.83 -27.48
N ARG A 551 -2.27 -2.89 -26.58
CA ARG A 551 -2.81 -1.56 -26.92
C ARG A 551 -2.20 -0.51 -25.98
N PRO A 552 -1.09 0.11 -26.36
CA PRO A 552 -0.56 1.23 -25.59
C PRO A 552 -1.57 2.39 -25.56
N PRO A 553 -1.56 3.24 -24.52
CA PRO A 553 -2.46 4.37 -24.42
C PRO A 553 -2.25 5.34 -25.60
N LYS A 554 -3.35 5.90 -26.12
CA LYS A 554 -3.27 6.87 -27.22
C LYS A 554 -2.60 8.17 -26.73
N PRO A 555 -1.54 8.65 -27.39
CA PRO A 555 -0.95 9.94 -27.05
C PRO A 555 -1.78 11.11 -27.59
N PRO A 556 -1.56 12.32 -27.07
CA PRO A 556 -2.17 13.53 -27.62
C PRO A 556 -1.68 13.78 -29.05
N GLN A 557 -2.60 13.91 -29.99
CA GLN A 557 -2.28 14.26 -31.37
C GLN A 557 -1.84 15.74 -31.40
N ARG A 558 -0.57 15.99 -31.70
CA ARG A 558 0.00 17.36 -31.76
C ARG A 558 0.22 17.76 -33.21
N LYS A 559 0.13 19.06 -33.50
CA LYS A 559 0.63 19.61 -34.77
C LYS A 559 2.13 19.37 -34.85
N ALA A 560 2.61 18.83 -35.95
CA ALA A 560 4.02 18.56 -36.19
C ALA A 560 4.74 19.84 -36.66
N LEU A 561 4.74 20.87 -35.81
CA LEU A 561 5.34 22.16 -36.10
C LEU A 561 6.86 22.01 -36.27
N VAL A 562 7.40 22.69 -37.28
CA VAL A 562 8.84 22.73 -37.56
C VAL A 562 9.46 23.91 -36.81
N ASP A 563 10.51 23.67 -36.03
CA ASP A 563 11.26 24.75 -35.35
C ASP A 563 11.87 25.72 -36.39
N PRO A 564 11.50 27.02 -36.39
CA PRO A 564 12.03 28.00 -37.33
C PRO A 564 13.57 28.10 -37.32
N ASN A 565 14.25 27.73 -36.23
CA ASN A 565 15.70 27.73 -36.14
C ASN A 565 16.37 26.79 -37.15
N ILE A 566 15.72 25.70 -37.58
CA ILE A 566 16.36 24.76 -38.50
C ILE A 566 16.70 25.40 -39.85
N TYR A 567 15.97 26.46 -40.25
CA TYR A 567 16.11 27.13 -41.54
C TYR A 567 17.29 28.10 -41.62
N VAL A 568 17.85 28.49 -40.48
CA VAL A 568 19.02 29.37 -40.41
C VAL A 568 20.20 28.73 -41.14
N GLY A 569 20.70 29.42 -42.16
CA GLY A 569 21.84 28.96 -42.97
C GLY A 569 21.58 27.72 -43.85
N ILE A 570 20.33 27.33 -44.13
CA ILE A 570 20.03 26.32 -45.16
C ILE A 570 20.20 26.90 -46.59
N SER A 571 19.82 28.17 -46.77
CA SER A 571 19.74 28.87 -48.06
C SER A 571 20.23 30.31 -47.94
N ASP A 572 20.54 30.97 -49.06
CA ASP A 572 21.03 32.36 -49.05
C ASP A 572 19.91 33.38 -48.75
N TYR A 573 18.69 33.07 -49.18
CA TYR A 573 17.50 33.93 -49.06
C TYR A 573 16.25 33.15 -48.64
N TYR A 574 15.32 33.88 -48.05
CA TYR A 574 13.89 33.59 -48.01
C TYR A 574 13.17 34.32 -49.17
N LEU A 575 12.13 33.71 -49.74
CA LEU A 575 11.18 34.38 -50.62
C LEU A 575 9.91 34.73 -49.86
N VAL A 576 9.51 36.00 -49.97
CA VAL A 576 8.43 36.61 -49.20
C VAL A 576 7.46 37.31 -50.15
N PRO A 577 6.13 37.07 -50.07
CA PRO A 577 5.14 37.73 -50.90
C PRO A 577 4.95 39.19 -50.46
N ASN A 578 4.95 40.12 -51.41
CA ASN A 578 4.82 41.56 -51.17
C ASN A 578 3.74 42.22 -52.06
N GLY A 579 2.60 41.54 -52.22
CA GLY A 579 1.45 41.99 -53.04
C GLY A 579 1.66 41.89 -54.56
N ASN A 580 2.81 42.34 -55.06
CA ASN A 580 3.18 42.39 -56.49
C ASN A 580 4.06 41.21 -56.95
N GLY A 581 4.24 40.18 -56.11
CA GLY A 581 5.11 39.03 -56.37
C GLY A 581 6.00 38.67 -55.18
N MET A 582 7.04 37.87 -55.44
CA MET A 582 8.01 37.40 -54.44
C MET A 582 9.25 38.29 -54.35
N VAL A 583 9.66 38.65 -53.13
CA VAL A 583 10.85 39.44 -52.82
C VAL A 583 11.89 38.56 -52.11
N LYS A 584 13.18 38.74 -52.43
CA LYS A 584 14.30 38.05 -51.77
C LYS A 584 14.68 38.79 -50.49
N VAL A 585 14.66 38.09 -49.35
CA VAL A 585 15.10 38.58 -48.04
C VAL A 585 16.31 37.73 -47.59
N PRO A 586 17.48 38.30 -47.24
CA PRO A 586 18.65 37.52 -46.83
C PRO A 586 18.40 36.62 -45.61
N ASN A 587 18.91 35.39 -45.63
CA ASN A 587 18.80 34.44 -44.51
C ASN A 587 19.83 34.72 -43.41
N ASN A 588 19.65 35.85 -42.72
CA ASN A 588 20.51 36.30 -41.61
C ASN A 588 19.93 35.93 -40.23
N GLY A 589 18.93 35.04 -40.17
CA GLY A 589 18.18 34.73 -38.95
C GLY A 589 16.92 33.92 -39.23
N LEU A 590 15.94 33.99 -38.32
CA LEU A 590 14.68 33.25 -38.43
C LEU A 590 13.88 33.63 -39.69
N PRO A 591 13.11 32.69 -40.28
CA PRO A 591 12.25 32.96 -41.42
C PRO A 591 11.14 33.97 -41.07
N PRO A 592 10.93 35.03 -41.87
CA PRO A 592 9.78 35.93 -41.74
C PRO A 592 8.44 35.18 -41.69
N GLU A 593 7.43 35.70 -41.00
CA GLU A 593 6.15 35.00 -40.79
C GLU A 593 5.44 34.62 -42.09
N ASN A 594 5.51 35.49 -43.10
CA ASN A 594 4.95 35.28 -44.44
C ASN A 594 5.93 34.66 -45.44
N ALA A 595 7.14 34.23 -45.04
CA ALA A 595 8.07 33.56 -45.97
C ALA A 595 7.50 32.21 -46.45
N GLU A 596 7.49 32.00 -47.78
CA GLU A 596 6.91 30.81 -48.42
C GLU A 596 7.96 29.84 -48.98
N TYR A 597 9.14 30.33 -49.38
CA TYR A 597 10.19 29.50 -49.99
C TYR A 597 11.60 29.87 -49.49
N LEU A 598 12.50 28.91 -49.61
CA LEU A 598 13.95 29.02 -49.45
C LEU A 598 14.59 29.11 -50.84
N LEU A 599 15.59 29.99 -51.01
CA LEU A 599 16.29 30.17 -52.28
C LEU A 599 17.80 30.36 -52.08
N SER A 600 18.60 29.76 -52.95
CA SER A 600 20.03 30.07 -53.10
C SER A 600 20.33 30.58 -54.51
N ILE A 601 21.45 31.29 -54.67
CA ILE A 601 21.80 32.04 -55.91
C ILE A 601 21.70 31.17 -57.17
N ASN A 602 22.14 29.91 -57.09
CA ASN A 602 22.13 28.94 -58.19
C ASN A 602 21.27 27.70 -57.86
N SER A 603 20.02 27.91 -57.41
CA SER A 603 19.08 26.81 -57.09
C SER A 603 17.63 27.24 -57.29
N ASN A 604 16.76 26.28 -57.62
CA ASN A 604 15.32 26.53 -57.73
C ASN A 604 14.70 26.74 -56.33
N PRO A 605 13.58 27.46 -56.20
CA PRO A 605 12.88 27.64 -54.91
C PRO A 605 12.47 26.30 -54.28
N VAL A 606 12.66 26.20 -52.96
CA VAL A 606 12.18 25.07 -52.15
C VAL A 606 11.13 25.58 -51.17
N LYS A 607 9.94 24.98 -51.16
CA LYS A 607 8.85 25.40 -50.27
C LYS A 607 9.25 25.27 -48.80
N LEU A 608 9.04 26.33 -48.03
CA LEU A 608 9.29 26.36 -46.58
C LEU A 608 8.16 25.59 -45.86
N VAL A 609 8.53 24.74 -44.90
CA VAL A 609 7.59 23.88 -44.18
C VAL A 609 7.45 24.38 -42.75
N ARG A 610 6.25 24.82 -42.36
CA ARG A 610 5.95 25.23 -40.97
C ARG A 610 5.31 24.13 -40.13
N GLU A 611 4.71 23.14 -40.79
CA GLU A 611 4.08 21.97 -40.19
C GLU A 611 4.31 20.78 -41.13
N VAL A 612 4.79 19.65 -40.59
CA VAL A 612 5.06 18.44 -41.37
C VAL A 612 3.74 17.80 -41.81
N ASP A 613 3.64 17.48 -43.10
CA ASP A 613 2.47 16.83 -43.71
C ASP A 613 2.74 15.37 -44.13
N GLY A 614 1.69 14.72 -44.63
CA GLY A 614 1.73 13.33 -45.07
C GLY A 614 2.66 13.08 -46.27
N ASP A 615 2.77 14.03 -47.19
CA ASP A 615 3.66 13.90 -48.36
C ASP A 615 5.13 13.91 -47.91
N LEU A 616 5.49 14.82 -47.00
CA LEU A 616 6.83 14.92 -46.45
C LEU A 616 7.18 13.69 -45.58
N ALA A 617 6.21 13.18 -44.81
CA ALA A 617 6.36 11.93 -44.05
C ALA A 617 6.53 10.70 -44.98
N TYR A 618 5.81 10.63 -46.10
CA TYR A 618 5.99 9.59 -47.12
C TYR A 618 7.38 9.64 -47.75
N ILE A 619 7.85 10.83 -48.15
CA ILE A 619 9.20 11.06 -48.66
C ILE A 619 10.26 10.59 -47.67
N ALA A 620 10.12 10.91 -46.38
CA ALA A 620 11.02 10.44 -45.33
C ALA A 620 11.03 8.91 -45.21
N GLY A 621 9.86 8.25 -45.26
CA GLY A 621 9.75 6.79 -45.27
C GLY A 621 10.47 6.13 -46.45
N VAL A 622 10.23 6.63 -47.67
CA VAL A 622 10.92 6.13 -48.89
C VAL A 622 12.43 6.38 -48.83
N LEU A 623 12.87 7.53 -48.32
CA LEU A 623 14.29 7.82 -48.12
C LEU A 623 14.96 6.99 -47.02
N LEU A 624 14.19 6.38 -46.12
CA LEU A 624 14.68 5.45 -45.10
C LEU A 624 14.60 3.98 -45.53
N GLY A 625 13.76 3.64 -46.51
CA GLY A 625 13.80 2.39 -47.27
C GLY A 625 14.78 2.41 -48.45
N ASP A 626 14.30 2.48 -49.70
CA ASP A 626 15.12 2.41 -50.93
C ASP A 626 16.04 3.61 -51.18
N GLY A 627 15.78 4.75 -50.54
CA GLY A 627 16.49 6.00 -50.85
C GLY A 627 17.79 6.25 -50.08
N TYR A 628 18.42 7.40 -50.34
CA TYR A 628 19.49 7.97 -49.50
C TYR A 628 19.66 9.46 -49.77
N ILE A 629 20.23 10.17 -48.79
CA ILE A 629 20.83 11.49 -48.98
C ILE A 629 22.33 11.28 -49.24
N ALA A 630 22.89 11.92 -50.26
CA ALA A 630 24.31 11.80 -50.59
C ALA A 630 25.21 12.26 -49.43
N SER A 631 26.41 11.68 -49.31
CA SER A 631 27.36 12.04 -48.23
C SER A 631 27.75 13.52 -48.23
N ASN A 632 27.78 14.16 -49.40
CA ASN A 632 28.03 15.59 -49.56
C ASN A 632 26.76 16.48 -49.38
N GLY A 633 25.58 15.88 -49.22
CA GLY A 633 24.31 16.58 -49.04
C GLY A 633 23.75 17.29 -50.27
N TYR A 634 24.33 17.16 -51.47
CA TYR A 634 23.90 17.91 -52.66
C TYR A 634 22.70 17.31 -53.39
N HIS A 635 22.41 16.02 -53.19
CA HIS A 635 21.27 15.34 -53.78
C HIS A 635 20.71 14.24 -52.87
N LEU A 636 19.46 13.87 -53.13
CA LEU A 636 18.84 12.65 -52.66
C LEU A 636 18.43 11.79 -53.85
N SER A 637 18.43 10.47 -53.68
CA SER A 637 18.04 9.51 -54.71
C SER A 637 17.24 8.36 -54.11
N ALA A 638 16.36 7.75 -54.89
CA ALA A 638 15.65 6.53 -54.54
C ALA A 638 15.46 5.62 -55.78
N THR A 639 15.23 4.33 -55.55
CA THR A 639 15.11 3.31 -56.60
C THR A 639 13.74 2.65 -56.53
N PHE A 640 13.09 2.48 -57.67
CA PHE A 640 11.69 2.05 -57.77
C PHE A 640 11.55 0.91 -58.80
N ASP A 641 10.88 -0.18 -58.46
CA ASP A 641 10.54 -1.26 -59.41
C ASP A 641 9.07 -1.20 -59.89
N ASP A 642 8.27 -0.29 -59.36
CA ASP A 642 6.83 -0.12 -59.61
C ASP A 642 6.50 1.33 -59.97
N GLU A 643 5.65 1.53 -60.96
CA GLU A 643 5.31 2.85 -61.50
C GLU A 643 4.39 3.65 -60.57
N GLY A 644 3.47 3.01 -59.84
CA GLY A 644 2.61 3.67 -58.86
C GLY A 644 3.43 4.24 -57.70
N TYR A 645 4.37 3.43 -57.19
CA TYR A 645 5.34 3.81 -56.17
C TYR A 645 6.24 4.98 -56.62
N ARG A 646 6.84 4.88 -57.82
CA ARG A 646 7.65 5.97 -58.41
C ARG A 646 6.86 7.27 -58.54
N ASN A 647 5.63 7.19 -59.08
CA ASN A 647 4.81 8.36 -59.35
C ASN A 647 4.31 9.02 -58.05
N ALA A 648 3.99 8.24 -57.02
CA ALA A 648 3.65 8.78 -55.70
C ALA A 648 4.81 9.59 -55.09
N PHE A 649 6.03 9.07 -55.12
CA PHE A 649 7.22 9.77 -54.62
C PHE A 649 7.51 11.08 -55.40
N VAL A 650 7.42 11.04 -56.74
CA VAL A 650 7.61 12.23 -57.58
C VAL A 650 6.51 13.29 -57.33
N ASN A 651 5.25 12.87 -57.18
CA ASN A 651 4.13 13.77 -56.88
C ASN A 651 4.19 14.35 -55.46
N ALA A 652 4.73 13.62 -54.50
CA ALA A 652 5.00 14.15 -53.16
C ALA A 652 6.10 15.22 -53.22
N ILE A 653 7.20 14.98 -53.95
CA ILE A 653 8.31 15.93 -54.06
C ILE A 653 7.94 17.21 -54.81
N SER A 654 7.13 17.14 -55.87
CA SER A 654 6.76 18.33 -56.65
C SER A 654 5.97 19.38 -55.84
N LYS A 655 5.28 18.97 -54.76
CA LYS A 655 4.62 19.89 -53.80
C LYS A 655 5.60 20.77 -53.02
N PHE A 656 6.87 20.36 -52.91
CA PHE A 656 7.93 21.10 -52.24
C PHE A 656 8.92 21.75 -53.22
N LEU A 657 9.03 21.19 -54.43
CA LEU A 657 9.91 21.65 -55.51
C LEU A 657 9.10 21.91 -56.79
N PRO A 658 8.22 22.92 -56.83
CA PRO A 658 7.24 23.10 -57.92
C PRO A 658 7.89 23.41 -59.28
N GLU A 659 9.09 24.00 -59.28
CA GLU A 659 9.85 24.36 -60.48
C GLU A 659 10.94 23.33 -60.84
N TYR A 660 10.91 22.11 -60.26
CA TYR A 660 11.98 21.12 -60.43
C TYR A 660 11.48 19.78 -60.96
N SER A 661 12.04 19.32 -62.08
CA SER A 661 11.82 17.97 -62.61
C SER A 661 12.93 17.01 -62.15
N PRO A 662 12.62 15.94 -61.38
CA PRO A 662 13.60 14.95 -60.95
C PRO A 662 14.29 14.22 -62.11
N GLN A 663 15.62 14.06 -62.02
CA GLN A 663 16.38 13.29 -62.99
C GLN A 663 16.03 11.81 -62.86
N THR A 664 15.60 11.19 -63.95
CA THR A 664 15.08 9.82 -63.97
C THR A 664 15.96 8.95 -64.88
N LYS A 665 16.51 7.85 -64.35
CA LYS A 665 17.38 6.93 -65.07
C LYS A 665 16.89 5.48 -64.93
N ILE A 666 16.65 4.82 -66.05
CA ILE A 666 16.32 3.38 -66.07
C ILE A 666 17.61 2.57 -65.82
N SER A 667 17.51 1.56 -64.96
CA SER A 667 18.60 0.68 -64.55
C SER A 667 18.10 -0.76 -64.43
N GLY A 668 18.18 -1.50 -65.53
CA GLY A 668 17.61 -2.85 -65.63
C GLY A 668 16.08 -2.81 -65.55
N LYS A 669 15.50 -3.48 -64.55
CA LYS A 669 14.05 -3.47 -64.28
C LYS A 669 13.59 -2.35 -63.35
N CYS A 670 14.51 -1.54 -62.82
CA CYS A 670 14.21 -0.49 -61.86
C CYS A 670 14.45 0.90 -62.46
N THR A 671 13.78 1.91 -61.90
CA THR A 671 13.98 3.32 -62.20
C THR A 671 14.64 3.99 -61.01
N VAL A 672 15.75 4.69 -61.22
CA VAL A 672 16.37 5.55 -60.21
C VAL A 672 15.90 6.98 -60.44
N VAL A 673 15.38 7.61 -59.39
CA VAL A 673 15.01 9.04 -59.39
C VAL A 673 15.99 9.79 -58.50
N THR A 674 16.54 10.89 -59.00
CA THR A 674 17.52 11.75 -58.31
C THR A 674 17.06 13.20 -58.29
N VAL A 675 17.15 13.83 -57.12
CA VAL A 675 16.78 15.22 -56.87
C VAL A 675 18.00 15.97 -56.36
N GLY A 676 18.58 16.78 -57.25
CA GLY A 676 19.74 17.63 -56.97
C GLY A 676 19.35 18.96 -56.32
N SER A 677 18.83 18.92 -55.09
CA SER A 677 18.58 20.12 -54.28
C SER A 677 19.21 19.97 -52.90
N LYS A 678 20.30 20.72 -52.68
CA LYS A 678 21.01 20.79 -51.40
C LYS A 678 20.11 21.35 -50.29
N ILE A 679 19.33 22.39 -50.59
CA ILE A 679 18.36 23.01 -49.67
C ILE A 679 17.35 21.97 -49.18
N PHE A 680 16.77 21.19 -50.09
CA PHE A 680 15.75 20.19 -49.75
C PHE A 680 16.33 18.99 -49.00
N ALA A 681 17.51 18.51 -49.39
CA ALA A 681 18.21 17.44 -48.69
C ALA A 681 18.64 17.84 -47.27
N GLU A 682 19.13 19.06 -47.07
CA GLU A 682 19.49 19.60 -45.74
C GLU A 682 18.24 19.84 -44.88
N MET A 683 17.12 20.32 -45.45
CA MET A 683 15.85 20.44 -44.75
C MET A 683 15.33 19.09 -44.26
N LEU A 684 15.33 18.06 -45.11
CA LEU A 684 14.89 16.71 -44.74
C LEU A 684 15.78 16.09 -43.65
N LEU A 685 17.10 16.35 -43.69
CA LEU A 685 18.00 15.98 -42.59
C LEU A 685 17.61 16.67 -41.28
N ARG A 686 17.40 18.00 -41.27
CA ARG A 686 17.14 18.72 -40.01
C ARG A 686 15.73 18.49 -39.44
N ILE A 687 14.74 18.15 -40.27
CA ILE A 687 13.38 17.77 -39.79
C ILE A 687 13.34 16.32 -39.27
N PHE A 688 13.99 15.37 -39.95
CA PHE A 688 13.79 13.93 -39.70
C PHE A 688 15.04 13.16 -39.23
N GLY A 689 16.22 13.79 -39.16
CA GLY A 689 17.47 13.13 -38.77
C GLY A 689 18.03 12.13 -39.79
N ILE A 690 17.57 12.15 -41.05
CA ILE A 690 17.94 11.15 -42.08
C ILE A 690 19.46 11.18 -42.36
N PRO A 691 20.23 10.13 -42.05
CA PRO A 691 21.69 10.17 -42.15
C PRO A 691 22.21 10.36 -43.59
N LYS A 692 23.23 11.22 -43.76
CA LYS A 692 23.96 11.36 -45.04
C LYS A 692 24.80 10.10 -45.31
N GLY A 693 24.63 9.46 -46.46
CA GLY A 693 25.40 8.27 -46.87
C GLY A 693 24.83 6.94 -46.36
N LYS A 694 25.65 6.12 -45.69
CA LYS A 694 25.27 4.75 -45.27
C LYS A 694 24.45 4.78 -43.98
N LYS A 695 23.13 4.64 -44.11
CA LYS A 695 22.15 4.69 -43.01
C LYS A 695 21.77 3.34 -42.35
N SER A 696 22.09 2.21 -42.98
CA SER A 696 21.32 0.95 -42.84
C SER A 696 21.20 0.35 -41.45
N GLU A 697 22.16 0.63 -40.56
CA GLU A 697 22.25 0.06 -39.20
C GLU A 697 21.93 1.08 -38.10
N VAL A 698 21.80 2.37 -38.44
CA VAL A 698 21.77 3.50 -37.48
C VAL A 698 20.48 4.32 -37.60
N TRP A 699 19.68 4.13 -38.67
CA TRP A 699 18.45 4.89 -38.87
C TRP A 699 17.35 4.54 -37.86
N ASP A 700 16.45 5.49 -37.61
CA ASP A 700 15.33 5.35 -36.68
C ASP A 700 14.04 6.01 -37.21
N VAL A 701 12.90 5.71 -36.60
CA VAL A 701 11.63 6.43 -36.86
C VAL A 701 11.71 7.81 -36.23
N PRO A 702 11.54 8.92 -36.98
CA PRO A 702 11.64 10.26 -36.42
C PRO A 702 10.50 10.56 -35.45
N ASP A 703 10.81 11.11 -34.27
CA ASP A 703 9.81 11.38 -33.23
C ASP A 703 8.74 12.41 -33.69
N VAL A 704 9.08 13.30 -34.63
CA VAL A 704 8.11 14.20 -35.31
C VAL A 704 7.03 13.42 -36.06
N VAL A 705 7.34 12.27 -36.65
CA VAL A 705 6.35 11.37 -37.28
C VAL A 705 5.48 10.71 -36.20
N LEU A 706 6.06 10.33 -35.07
CA LEU A 706 5.33 9.79 -33.92
C LEU A 706 4.47 10.84 -33.18
N SER A 707 4.45 12.12 -33.58
CA SER A 707 3.57 13.13 -32.99
C SER A 707 2.09 12.98 -33.41
N HIS A 708 1.80 12.43 -34.60
CA HIS A 708 0.45 12.46 -35.19
C HIS A 708 0.13 11.19 -36.02
N ASP A 709 -1.05 10.61 -35.82
CA ASP A 709 -1.45 9.32 -36.42
C ASP A 709 -1.38 9.33 -37.95
N ASP A 710 -1.75 10.42 -38.61
CA ASP A 710 -1.68 10.50 -40.07
C ASP A 710 -0.25 10.53 -40.60
N LEU A 711 0.69 11.18 -39.91
CA LEU A 711 2.10 11.16 -40.31
C LEU A 711 2.67 9.75 -40.20
N VAL A 712 2.30 9.02 -39.13
CA VAL A 712 2.61 7.59 -39.00
C VAL A 712 2.06 6.79 -40.19
N ARG A 713 0.80 7.02 -40.61
CA ARG A 713 0.19 6.29 -41.73
C ARG A 713 0.96 6.48 -43.04
N TYR A 714 1.32 7.72 -43.39
CA TYR A 714 2.06 8.02 -44.61
C TYR A 714 3.54 7.57 -44.55
N PHE A 715 4.21 7.75 -43.41
CA PHE A 715 5.58 7.27 -43.21
C PHE A 715 5.67 5.75 -43.35
N ILE A 716 4.78 5.02 -42.66
CA ILE A 716 4.70 3.55 -42.75
C ILE A 716 4.38 3.11 -44.17
N ALA A 717 3.56 3.85 -44.93
CA ALA A 717 3.34 3.57 -46.34
C ALA A 717 4.65 3.67 -47.15
N GLY A 718 5.44 4.73 -46.98
CA GLY A 718 6.72 4.89 -47.67
C GLY A 718 7.73 3.79 -47.35
N VAL A 719 7.82 3.36 -46.08
CA VAL A 719 8.72 2.26 -45.68
C VAL A 719 8.26 0.89 -46.21
N PHE A 720 6.94 0.62 -46.27
CA PHE A 720 6.43 -0.66 -46.81
C PHE A 720 6.36 -0.69 -48.34
N ASP A 721 6.12 0.45 -49.01
CA ASP A 721 6.28 0.58 -50.46
C ASP A 721 7.73 0.32 -50.87
N ALA A 722 8.72 0.64 -50.03
CA ALA A 722 10.11 0.24 -50.19
C ALA A 722 10.39 -1.24 -49.78
N ASP A 723 10.77 -1.48 -48.52
CA ASP A 723 11.28 -2.77 -48.03
C ASP A 723 10.19 -3.79 -47.64
N GLY A 724 8.90 -3.43 -47.76
CA GLY A 724 7.78 -4.31 -47.38
C GLY A 724 7.55 -5.46 -48.38
N TYR A 725 7.50 -6.70 -47.88
CA TYR A 725 7.23 -7.91 -48.67
C TYR A 725 5.88 -8.55 -48.29
N VAL A 726 5.04 -8.81 -49.29
CA VAL A 726 3.79 -9.57 -49.12
C VAL A 726 4.08 -11.06 -49.27
N ASP A 727 3.81 -11.84 -48.22
CA ASP A 727 3.96 -13.29 -48.21
C ASP A 727 2.67 -13.95 -48.73
N GLU A 728 2.78 -14.60 -49.89
CA GLU A 728 1.68 -15.30 -50.55
C GLU A 728 1.36 -16.66 -49.91
N SER A 729 2.25 -17.23 -49.11
CA SER A 729 2.05 -18.54 -48.48
C SER A 729 1.07 -18.43 -47.30
N GLY A 730 1.38 -17.57 -46.33
CA GLY A 730 0.47 -17.17 -45.26
C GLY A 730 -0.48 -16.04 -45.68
N PRO A 731 -1.30 -15.54 -44.75
CA PRO A 731 -1.91 -14.23 -44.86
C PRO A 731 -1.03 -13.21 -44.13
N SER A 732 0.09 -12.78 -44.74
CA SER A 732 1.09 -11.93 -44.06
C SER A 732 1.66 -10.82 -44.94
N ILE A 733 2.03 -9.68 -44.32
CA ILE A 733 2.97 -8.71 -44.87
C ILE A 733 4.11 -8.50 -43.86
N ILE A 734 5.33 -8.39 -44.37
CA ILE A 734 6.58 -8.46 -43.62
C ILE A 734 7.43 -7.24 -43.98
N LEU A 735 8.14 -6.67 -43.02
CA LEU A 735 9.19 -5.68 -43.23
C LEU A 735 10.47 -6.17 -42.53
N THR A 736 11.64 -5.98 -43.15
CA THR A 736 12.93 -6.33 -42.55
C THR A 736 13.88 -5.15 -42.54
N THR A 737 14.48 -4.86 -41.38
CA THR A 737 15.50 -3.82 -41.20
C THR A 737 16.68 -4.37 -40.38
N LYS A 738 17.82 -3.66 -40.39
CA LYS A 738 18.94 -3.93 -39.50
C LYS A 738 18.90 -3.10 -38.21
N SER A 739 18.19 -1.97 -38.20
CA SER A 739 18.02 -1.15 -37.00
C SER A 739 16.96 -1.76 -36.09
N GLU A 740 17.33 -2.13 -34.87
CA GLU A 740 16.40 -2.68 -33.88
C GLU A 740 15.43 -1.61 -33.37
N ASN A 741 15.93 -0.38 -33.14
CA ASN A 741 15.13 0.75 -32.68
C ASN A 741 14.04 1.09 -33.72
N ALA A 742 14.40 1.21 -35.00
CA ALA A 742 13.44 1.41 -36.08
C ALA A 742 12.38 0.29 -36.12
N ALA A 743 12.78 -0.98 -35.95
CA ALA A 743 11.83 -2.10 -35.92
C ALA A 743 10.83 -2.01 -34.74
N ARG A 744 11.30 -1.57 -33.57
CA ARG A 744 10.48 -1.42 -32.36
C ARG A 744 9.57 -0.19 -32.42
N LYS A 745 10.05 0.96 -32.92
CA LYS A 745 9.21 2.14 -33.18
C LYS A 745 8.18 1.90 -34.31
N ILE A 746 8.53 1.16 -35.37
CA ILE A 746 7.57 0.71 -36.41
C ILE A 746 6.49 -0.22 -35.82
N TRP A 747 6.88 -1.15 -34.95
CA TRP A 747 5.93 -2.00 -34.23
C TRP A 747 4.94 -1.17 -33.41
N TYR A 748 5.44 -0.21 -32.62
CA TYR A 748 4.59 0.69 -31.83
C TYR A 748 3.63 1.52 -32.70
N ALA A 749 4.14 2.12 -33.78
CA ALA A 749 3.36 2.84 -34.78
C ALA A 749 2.17 2.00 -35.30
N LEU A 750 2.40 0.72 -35.60
CA LEU A 750 1.35 -0.20 -36.02
C LEU A 750 0.35 -0.51 -34.87
N GLN A 751 0.82 -0.77 -33.65
CA GLN A 751 -0.08 -1.00 -32.49
C GLN A 751 -0.96 0.22 -32.20
N ARG A 752 -0.42 1.44 -32.29
CA ARG A 752 -1.14 2.71 -32.10
C ARG A 752 -2.27 2.90 -33.12
N LEU A 753 -2.03 2.49 -34.36
CA LEU A 753 -3.05 2.42 -35.43
C LEU A 753 -4.02 1.21 -35.28
N GLY A 754 -3.90 0.40 -34.22
CA GLY A 754 -4.73 -0.78 -33.97
C GLY A 754 -4.42 -1.99 -34.86
N ILE A 755 -3.28 -1.96 -35.54
CA ILE A 755 -2.77 -3.02 -36.43
C ILE A 755 -1.77 -3.84 -35.63
N ILE A 756 -2.15 -5.03 -35.16
CA ILE A 756 -1.20 -5.83 -34.37
C ILE A 756 -0.04 -6.27 -35.25
N SER A 757 1.18 -6.07 -34.77
CA SER A 757 2.41 -6.56 -35.40
C SER A 757 3.30 -7.29 -34.39
N THR A 758 4.32 -7.98 -34.89
CA THR A 758 5.24 -8.79 -34.09
C THR A 758 6.67 -8.61 -34.62
N VAL A 759 7.63 -8.28 -33.76
CA VAL A 759 9.05 -8.11 -34.14
C VAL A 759 9.82 -9.35 -33.72
N SER A 760 10.58 -9.96 -34.65
CA SER A 760 11.52 -11.04 -34.31
C SER A 760 12.92 -10.78 -34.85
N ARG A 761 13.94 -11.08 -34.04
CA ARG A 761 15.36 -11.09 -34.41
C ARG A 761 15.65 -12.38 -35.20
N VAL A 762 16.24 -12.26 -36.39
CA VAL A 762 16.48 -13.36 -37.32
C VAL A 762 17.91 -13.28 -37.87
N LYS A 763 18.63 -14.41 -37.89
CA LYS A 763 19.97 -14.48 -38.50
C LYS A 763 19.88 -14.36 -40.01
N ASN A 764 20.55 -13.36 -40.58
CA ASN A 764 20.62 -13.13 -42.02
C ASN A 764 21.47 -14.23 -42.69
N ARG A 765 20.86 -14.94 -43.66
CA ARG A 765 21.50 -16.02 -44.43
C ARG A 765 22.02 -15.58 -45.80
N GLY A 766 21.87 -14.30 -46.16
CA GLY A 766 22.36 -13.73 -47.42
C GLY A 766 23.85 -13.34 -47.40
N PHE A 767 24.29 -12.64 -48.44
CA PHE A 767 25.69 -12.23 -48.68
C PHE A 767 26.36 -11.46 -47.53
N LYS A 768 25.60 -10.83 -46.63
CA LYS A 768 26.11 -10.19 -45.41
C LYS A 768 25.55 -10.91 -44.20
N LYS A 769 26.35 -11.81 -43.62
CA LYS A 769 26.08 -12.44 -42.32
C LYS A 769 25.89 -11.36 -41.24
N GLY A 770 25.01 -11.62 -40.28
CA GLY A 770 24.61 -10.70 -39.22
C GLY A 770 23.17 -10.96 -38.79
N GLU A 771 22.61 -10.07 -37.98
CA GLU A 771 21.21 -10.16 -37.56
C GLU A 771 20.35 -9.11 -38.29
N ILE A 772 19.06 -9.41 -38.43
CA ILE A 772 18.03 -8.53 -38.98
C ILE A 772 16.75 -8.66 -38.15
N PHE A 773 15.98 -7.58 -38.06
CA PHE A 773 14.73 -7.50 -37.33
C PHE A 773 13.58 -7.55 -38.32
N ARG A 774 12.64 -8.46 -38.08
CA ARG A 774 11.50 -8.74 -38.94
C ARG A 774 10.21 -8.30 -38.26
N ILE A 775 9.65 -7.17 -38.69
CA ILE A 775 8.29 -6.78 -38.32
C ILE A 775 7.33 -7.59 -39.19
N THR A 776 6.36 -8.26 -38.57
CA THR A 776 5.38 -9.10 -39.26
C THR A 776 3.95 -8.72 -38.87
N ILE A 777 3.11 -8.47 -39.86
CA ILE A 777 1.66 -8.31 -39.72
C ILE A 777 1.02 -9.56 -40.35
N SER A 778 0.12 -10.25 -39.62
CA SER A 778 -0.44 -11.53 -40.06
C SER A 778 -1.89 -11.68 -39.67
N GLY A 779 -2.66 -12.34 -40.53
CA GLY A 779 -4.08 -12.60 -40.33
C GLY A 779 -4.95 -11.55 -41.02
N VAL A 780 -6.07 -12.04 -41.56
CA VAL A 780 -6.95 -11.28 -42.47
C VAL A 780 -7.55 -10.03 -41.80
N GLU A 781 -7.64 -9.98 -40.48
CA GLU A 781 -8.14 -8.80 -39.75
C GLU A 781 -7.10 -7.67 -39.72
N ASP A 782 -5.88 -7.92 -39.23
CA ASP A 782 -4.79 -6.93 -39.19
C ASP A 782 -4.46 -6.46 -40.62
N LEU A 783 -4.46 -7.36 -41.60
CA LEU A 783 -4.24 -7.01 -43.01
C LEU A 783 -5.34 -6.12 -43.61
N ARG A 784 -6.60 -6.26 -43.19
CA ARG A 784 -7.66 -5.31 -43.60
C ARG A 784 -7.43 -3.94 -42.99
N LYS A 785 -7.16 -3.86 -41.68
CA LYS A 785 -6.84 -2.60 -40.98
C LYS A 785 -5.68 -1.89 -41.65
N PHE A 786 -4.59 -2.63 -41.90
CA PHE A 786 -3.41 -2.15 -42.63
C PHE A 786 -3.78 -1.61 -44.01
N LYS A 787 -4.51 -2.38 -44.85
CA LYS A 787 -4.94 -1.92 -46.18
C LYS A 787 -5.87 -0.69 -46.16
N SER A 788 -6.68 -0.53 -45.11
CA SER A 788 -7.57 0.64 -44.96
C SER A 788 -6.91 1.89 -44.38
N LEU A 789 -5.83 1.72 -43.61
CA LEU A 789 -5.18 2.82 -42.89
C LEU A 789 -3.88 3.28 -43.58
N ILE A 790 -3.09 2.36 -44.13
CA ILE A 790 -1.78 2.63 -44.74
C ILE A 790 -1.96 2.79 -46.26
N PRO A 791 -1.78 4.00 -46.83
CA PRO A 791 -1.94 4.25 -48.26
C PRO A 791 -0.71 3.76 -49.06
N LEU A 792 -0.60 2.45 -49.27
CA LEU A 792 0.43 1.89 -50.16
C LEU A 792 0.19 2.29 -51.62
N HIS A 793 1.24 2.74 -52.30
CA HIS A 793 1.22 3.13 -53.71
C HIS A 793 1.89 2.10 -54.64
N HIS A 794 2.62 1.12 -54.10
CA HIS A 794 3.23 0.05 -54.90
C HIS A 794 2.19 -0.95 -55.41
N SER A 795 1.82 -0.78 -56.68
CA SER A 795 0.76 -1.50 -57.40
C SER A 795 0.80 -3.02 -57.20
N LYS A 796 1.96 -3.67 -57.41
CA LYS A 796 2.11 -5.13 -57.25
C LYS A 796 1.88 -5.58 -55.80
N LYS A 797 2.34 -4.83 -54.79
CA LYS A 797 2.16 -5.17 -53.37
C LYS A 797 0.70 -5.03 -52.96
N VAL A 798 0.02 -3.98 -53.42
CA VAL A 798 -1.42 -3.77 -53.22
C VAL A 798 -2.24 -4.91 -53.86
N ALA A 799 -1.94 -5.30 -55.10
CA ALA A 799 -2.65 -6.38 -55.78
C ALA A 799 -2.52 -7.73 -55.05
N LYS A 800 -1.31 -8.11 -54.63
CA LYS A 800 -1.07 -9.34 -53.83
C LYS A 800 -1.79 -9.31 -52.49
N LEU A 801 -1.79 -8.16 -51.81
CA LEU A 801 -2.51 -7.98 -50.55
C LEU A 801 -4.03 -8.13 -50.74
N GLU A 802 -4.59 -7.60 -51.82
CA GLU A 802 -6.00 -7.86 -52.17
C GLU A 802 -6.29 -9.33 -52.45
N GLU A 803 -5.43 -10.01 -53.21
CA GLU A 803 -5.60 -11.42 -53.54
C GLU A 803 -5.59 -12.30 -52.29
N ILE A 804 -4.68 -12.05 -51.34
CA ILE A 804 -4.65 -12.70 -50.02
C ILE A 804 -5.95 -12.44 -49.25
N LEU A 805 -6.45 -11.20 -49.25
CA LEU A 805 -7.69 -10.84 -48.55
C LEU A 805 -8.96 -11.44 -49.17
N LYS A 806 -8.93 -11.76 -50.48
CA LYS A 806 -10.02 -12.44 -51.22
C LYS A 806 -9.96 -13.97 -51.07
N THR A 807 -8.77 -14.56 -51.24
CA THR A 807 -8.58 -16.02 -51.30
C THR A 807 -8.49 -16.71 -49.94
N LYS A 808 -7.78 -16.11 -48.97
CA LYS A 808 -7.55 -16.74 -47.65
C LYS A 808 -8.78 -16.52 -46.74
N ARG A 809 -9.80 -17.38 -46.87
CA ARG A 809 -10.97 -17.41 -45.96
C ARG A 809 -10.51 -17.33 -44.50
N ALA A 810 -11.10 -16.39 -43.75
CA ALA A 810 -10.92 -16.08 -42.31
C ALA A 810 -9.96 -17.02 -41.54
N TYR A 811 -8.65 -16.87 -41.81
CA TYR A 811 -7.62 -17.73 -41.24
C TYR A 811 -7.71 -17.68 -39.71
N ARG A 812 -7.62 -18.85 -39.05
CA ARG A 812 -7.84 -19.00 -37.60
C ARG A 812 -7.07 -17.92 -36.84
N GLY A 813 -7.79 -16.92 -36.31
CA GLY A 813 -7.21 -15.66 -35.81
C GLY A 813 -6.02 -15.85 -34.88
N ARG A 814 -5.03 -14.95 -35.04
CA ARG A 814 -3.75 -14.90 -34.29
C ARG A 814 -3.97 -15.15 -32.80
N ARG A 815 -2.99 -15.82 -32.17
CA ARG A 815 -3.01 -16.07 -30.72
C ARG A 815 -2.97 -14.79 -29.88
N THR A 816 -2.53 -13.66 -30.42
CA THR A 816 -2.60 -12.32 -29.79
C THR A 816 -4.04 -11.86 -29.51
N TYR A 817 -5.00 -12.27 -30.35
CA TYR A 817 -6.44 -12.01 -30.16
C TYR A 817 -7.14 -13.12 -29.33
N ARG A 818 -6.37 -14.03 -28.75
CA ARG A 818 -6.86 -15.11 -27.89
C ARG A 818 -6.48 -14.87 -26.44
N VAL A 819 -7.32 -15.38 -25.57
CA VAL A 819 -7.08 -15.46 -24.13
C VAL A 819 -6.75 -16.92 -23.80
N PRO A 820 -5.76 -17.21 -22.95
CA PRO A 820 -5.60 -18.53 -22.35
C PRO A 820 -6.90 -18.91 -21.61
N ILE A 821 -7.24 -20.19 -21.58
CA ILE A 821 -8.46 -20.64 -20.90
C ILE A 821 -8.27 -22.01 -20.28
N SER A 822 -8.88 -22.19 -19.11
CA SER A 822 -8.92 -23.43 -18.33
C SER A 822 -10.35 -23.89 -18.10
N GLY A 823 -10.54 -25.17 -17.77
CA GLY A 823 -11.84 -25.70 -17.38
C GLY A 823 -12.38 -25.02 -16.11
N GLU A 824 -11.49 -24.74 -15.15
CA GLU A 824 -11.85 -24.17 -13.85
C GLU A 824 -12.35 -22.72 -13.92
N MET A 825 -12.05 -22.01 -15.00
CA MET A 825 -12.56 -20.65 -15.23
C MET A 825 -14.07 -20.61 -15.57
N ILE A 826 -14.64 -21.71 -16.05
CA ILE A 826 -16.02 -21.73 -16.58
C ILE A 826 -16.86 -22.82 -15.91
N ARG A 827 -16.31 -24.02 -15.70
CA ARG A 827 -17.05 -25.18 -15.23
C ARG A 827 -17.64 -25.00 -13.82
N PRO A 828 -16.90 -24.51 -12.80
CA PRO A 828 -17.45 -24.32 -11.45
C PRO A 828 -18.52 -23.24 -11.45
N LEU A 829 -18.26 -22.12 -12.12
CA LEU A 829 -19.18 -20.97 -12.20
C LEU A 829 -20.48 -21.32 -12.95
N ARG A 830 -20.40 -22.06 -14.07
CA ARG A 830 -21.60 -22.56 -14.78
C ARG A 830 -22.42 -23.52 -13.90
N LEU A 831 -21.76 -24.42 -13.16
CA LEU A 831 -22.44 -25.37 -12.29
C LEU A 831 -23.08 -24.69 -11.07
N ARG A 832 -22.42 -23.70 -10.47
CA ARG A 832 -22.96 -22.88 -9.38
C ARG A 832 -24.23 -22.13 -9.80
N LEU A 833 -24.23 -21.57 -11.00
CA LEU A 833 -25.40 -20.92 -11.62
C LEU A 833 -26.43 -21.89 -12.21
N ASN A 834 -26.30 -23.20 -11.96
CA ASN A 834 -27.18 -24.28 -12.44
C ASN A 834 -27.45 -24.29 -13.96
N LEU A 835 -26.55 -23.73 -14.77
CA LEU A 835 -26.72 -23.62 -16.22
C LEU A 835 -26.28 -24.90 -16.94
N THR A 836 -27.05 -25.39 -17.92
CA THR A 836 -26.54 -26.36 -18.89
C THR A 836 -25.54 -25.72 -19.85
N VAL A 837 -24.74 -26.54 -20.52
CA VAL A 837 -23.81 -26.06 -21.57
C VAL A 837 -24.58 -25.49 -22.78
N ALA A 838 -25.80 -25.96 -23.05
CA ALA A 838 -26.66 -25.44 -24.12
C ALA A 838 -27.18 -24.03 -23.81
N GLU A 839 -27.64 -23.77 -22.58
CA GLU A 839 -28.08 -22.45 -22.14
C GLU A 839 -26.94 -21.46 -22.11
N LEU A 840 -25.78 -21.82 -21.55
CA LEU A 840 -24.59 -20.97 -21.60
C LEU A 840 -24.13 -20.71 -23.03
N SER A 841 -24.19 -21.70 -23.93
CA SER A 841 -23.89 -21.52 -25.37
C SER A 841 -24.84 -20.52 -26.03
N LYS A 842 -26.15 -20.58 -25.73
CA LYS A 842 -27.18 -19.67 -26.25
C LYS A 842 -26.97 -18.23 -25.75
N LEU A 843 -26.83 -18.05 -24.44
CA LEU A 843 -26.62 -16.74 -23.81
C LEU A 843 -25.29 -16.12 -24.25
N ALA A 844 -24.19 -16.88 -24.20
CA ALA A 844 -22.88 -16.39 -24.61
C ALA A 844 -22.81 -16.01 -26.09
N SER A 845 -23.54 -16.72 -26.97
CA SER A 845 -23.62 -16.35 -28.38
C SER A 845 -24.33 -15.02 -28.62
N HIS A 846 -25.31 -14.66 -27.79
CA HIS A 846 -25.97 -13.36 -27.85
C HIS A 846 -25.01 -12.23 -27.43
N TYR A 847 -24.39 -12.34 -26.26
CA TYR A 847 -23.45 -11.33 -25.76
C TYR A 847 -22.12 -11.23 -26.53
N ALA A 848 -21.68 -12.29 -27.22
CA ALA A 848 -20.45 -12.28 -28.03
C ALA A 848 -20.63 -11.63 -29.41
N GLY A 849 -21.86 -11.56 -29.94
CA GLY A 849 -22.12 -11.24 -31.35
C GLY A 849 -21.63 -12.31 -32.35
N GLU A 850 -21.15 -13.46 -31.87
CA GLU A 850 -20.71 -14.60 -32.67
C GLU A 850 -21.13 -15.93 -32.03
N LYS A 851 -21.18 -17.02 -32.81
CA LYS A 851 -21.63 -18.33 -32.33
C LYS A 851 -20.61 -18.98 -31.38
N VAL A 852 -20.84 -18.85 -30.08
CA VAL A 852 -20.14 -19.57 -29.00
C VAL A 852 -20.75 -20.96 -28.86
N SER A 853 -20.19 -21.96 -29.55
CA SER A 853 -20.79 -23.29 -29.63
C SER A 853 -20.63 -24.11 -28.34
N GLU A 854 -21.61 -24.99 -28.06
CA GLU A 854 -21.50 -25.98 -26.99
C GLU A 854 -20.21 -26.81 -27.05
N SER A 855 -19.77 -27.20 -28.25
CA SER A 855 -18.53 -27.97 -28.42
C SER A 855 -17.30 -27.18 -27.95
N LEU A 856 -17.27 -25.86 -28.10
CA LEU A 856 -16.20 -25.02 -27.56
C LEU A 856 -16.22 -25.06 -26.02
N ILE A 857 -17.38 -24.85 -25.39
CA ILE A 857 -17.52 -24.88 -23.93
C ILE A 857 -17.14 -26.29 -23.39
N ARG A 858 -17.73 -27.36 -23.95
CA ARG A 858 -17.40 -28.76 -23.61
C ARG A 858 -15.93 -29.13 -23.86
N HIS A 859 -15.20 -28.39 -24.68
CA HIS A 859 -13.75 -28.57 -24.88
C HIS A 859 -12.91 -27.79 -23.87
N ILE A 860 -13.35 -26.61 -23.43
CA ILE A 860 -12.70 -25.85 -22.36
C ILE A 860 -12.85 -26.60 -21.03
N GLU A 861 -14.07 -26.99 -20.67
CA GLU A 861 -14.37 -27.74 -19.43
C GLU A 861 -13.71 -29.12 -19.32
N LYS A 862 -13.16 -29.63 -20.44
CA LYS A 862 -12.41 -30.89 -20.53
C LYS A 862 -10.92 -30.69 -20.81
N GLY A 863 -10.38 -29.47 -20.67
CA GLY A 863 -8.96 -29.14 -20.89
C GLY A 863 -8.46 -29.30 -22.34
N ARG A 864 -9.36 -29.56 -23.29
CA ARG A 864 -9.04 -29.79 -24.72
C ARG A 864 -8.81 -28.49 -25.48
N ALA A 865 -9.36 -27.37 -25.00
CA ALA A 865 -9.12 -26.04 -25.52
C ALA A 865 -8.38 -25.21 -24.47
N ARG A 866 -7.13 -24.83 -24.78
CA ARG A 866 -6.26 -23.99 -23.93
C ARG A 866 -6.29 -22.50 -24.29
N GLU A 867 -7.02 -22.13 -25.36
CA GLU A 867 -7.16 -20.75 -25.85
C GLU A 867 -8.57 -20.50 -26.42
N ILE A 868 -9.15 -19.35 -26.10
CA ILE A 868 -10.47 -18.87 -26.60
C ILE A 868 -10.34 -17.50 -27.29
N ARG A 869 -11.29 -17.11 -28.15
CA ARG A 869 -11.40 -15.72 -28.63
C ARG A 869 -11.83 -14.78 -27.49
N ARG A 870 -11.31 -13.55 -27.45
CA ARG A 870 -11.76 -12.50 -26.52
C ARG A 870 -13.26 -12.24 -26.57
N SER A 871 -13.84 -12.15 -27.78
CA SER A 871 -15.28 -12.00 -28.02
C SER A 871 -16.10 -13.12 -27.38
N ALA A 872 -15.72 -14.38 -27.61
CA ALA A 872 -16.38 -15.53 -27.02
C ALA A 872 -16.23 -15.59 -25.49
N LEU A 873 -15.06 -15.23 -24.94
CA LEU A 873 -14.88 -15.17 -23.48
C LEU A 873 -15.70 -14.04 -22.85
N LYS A 874 -15.73 -12.85 -23.47
CA LYS A 874 -16.60 -11.75 -23.06
C LYS A 874 -18.08 -12.16 -23.08
N GLY A 875 -18.52 -12.87 -24.12
CA GLY A 875 -19.89 -13.38 -24.20
C GLY A 875 -20.23 -14.35 -23.06
N ILE A 876 -19.32 -15.28 -22.75
CA ILE A 876 -19.45 -16.20 -21.61
C ILE A 876 -19.46 -15.43 -20.28
N ALA A 877 -18.54 -14.49 -20.09
CA ALA A 877 -18.43 -13.68 -18.88
C ALA A 877 -19.68 -12.84 -18.60
N LEU A 878 -20.23 -12.19 -19.64
CA LEU A 878 -21.47 -11.39 -19.52
C LEU A 878 -22.71 -12.28 -19.32
N ALA A 879 -22.78 -13.45 -19.96
CA ALA A 879 -23.86 -14.41 -19.72
C ALA A 879 -23.88 -14.91 -18.27
N LEU A 880 -22.69 -15.23 -17.70
CA LEU A 880 -22.57 -15.68 -16.32
C LEU A 880 -22.83 -14.52 -15.33
N GLN A 881 -22.35 -13.30 -15.61
CA GLN A 881 -22.69 -12.12 -14.81
C GLN A 881 -24.21 -11.83 -14.79
N GLN A 882 -24.90 -11.93 -15.93
CA GLN A 882 -26.34 -11.66 -15.97
C GLN A 882 -27.10 -12.68 -15.12
N VAL A 883 -26.86 -13.98 -15.33
CA VAL A 883 -27.55 -15.04 -14.58
C VAL A 883 -27.23 -14.97 -13.08
N ALA A 884 -25.97 -14.66 -12.70
CA ALA A 884 -25.60 -14.41 -11.31
C ALA A 884 -26.38 -13.26 -10.69
N LYS A 885 -26.55 -12.14 -11.42
CA LYS A 885 -27.35 -11.00 -10.98
C LYS A 885 -28.84 -11.34 -10.86
N ASP A 886 -29.38 -12.12 -11.80
CA ASP A 886 -30.80 -12.51 -11.82
C ASP A 886 -31.19 -13.41 -10.64
N ILE A 887 -30.22 -14.14 -10.05
CA ILE A 887 -30.43 -14.99 -8.85
C ILE A 887 -29.86 -14.39 -7.55
N GLY A 888 -29.20 -13.23 -7.59
CA GLY A 888 -28.60 -12.57 -6.42
C GLY A 888 -27.27 -13.15 -5.93
N ASP A 889 -26.53 -13.90 -6.76
CA ASP A 889 -25.24 -14.50 -6.40
C ASP A 889 -24.08 -13.54 -6.70
N GLU A 890 -23.81 -12.62 -5.76
CA GLU A 890 -22.75 -11.60 -5.90
C GLU A 890 -21.35 -12.20 -6.11
N GLU A 891 -21.05 -13.33 -5.48
CA GLU A 891 -19.75 -14.01 -5.60
C GLU A 891 -19.57 -14.57 -7.03
N ALA A 892 -20.61 -15.22 -7.57
CA ALA A 892 -20.62 -15.66 -8.96
C ALA A 892 -20.55 -14.48 -9.95
N TRP A 893 -21.16 -13.33 -9.61
CA TRP A 893 -21.04 -12.11 -10.41
C TRP A 893 -19.59 -11.61 -10.43
N VAL A 894 -18.91 -11.56 -9.27
CA VAL A 894 -17.49 -11.17 -9.17
C VAL A 894 -16.58 -12.13 -9.94
N MET A 895 -16.82 -13.45 -9.87
CA MET A 895 -16.10 -14.44 -10.70
C MET A 895 -16.31 -14.18 -12.19
N GLY A 896 -17.57 -13.97 -12.62
CA GLY A 896 -17.91 -13.59 -14.00
C GLY A 896 -17.30 -12.25 -14.42
N LYS A 897 -17.08 -11.32 -13.47
CA LYS A 897 -16.42 -10.04 -13.71
C LYS A 897 -14.92 -10.20 -13.96
N ARG A 898 -14.23 -11.07 -13.22
CA ARG A 898 -12.82 -11.42 -13.48
C ARG A 898 -12.64 -11.95 -14.92
N LEU A 899 -13.52 -12.84 -15.38
CA LEU A 899 -13.48 -13.34 -16.77
C LEU A 899 -13.62 -12.23 -17.82
N GLN A 900 -14.43 -11.20 -17.55
CA GLN A 900 -14.56 -10.03 -18.42
C GLN A 900 -13.26 -9.22 -18.47
N LEU A 901 -12.62 -8.96 -17.33
CA LEU A 901 -11.35 -8.20 -17.28
C LEU A 901 -10.26 -8.88 -18.11
N ILE A 902 -10.09 -10.20 -17.97
CA ILE A 902 -9.11 -10.96 -18.76
C ILE A 902 -9.46 -10.96 -20.27
N ALA A 903 -10.75 -10.91 -20.63
CA ALA A 903 -11.19 -10.79 -22.02
C ALA A 903 -10.94 -9.38 -22.63
N GLU A 904 -11.19 -8.33 -21.85
CA GLU A 904 -11.18 -6.93 -22.30
C GLU A 904 -9.87 -6.18 -22.04
N GLY A 905 -8.96 -6.75 -21.24
CA GLY A 905 -7.65 -6.18 -20.91
C GLY A 905 -6.77 -5.92 -22.13
N ASP A 906 -5.96 -4.87 -22.03
CA ASP A 906 -5.15 -4.32 -23.12
C ASP A 906 -3.72 -4.92 -23.18
N VAL A 907 -3.49 -6.01 -22.45
CA VAL A 907 -2.37 -6.96 -22.63
C VAL A 907 -2.83 -8.24 -23.35
N TYR A 908 -1.94 -8.86 -24.13
CA TYR A 908 -2.10 -10.21 -24.69
C TYR A 908 -1.13 -11.19 -24.02
N TRP A 909 -1.45 -12.47 -24.07
CA TRP A 909 -0.74 -13.53 -23.36
C TRP A 909 0.14 -14.32 -24.32
N ASP A 910 1.46 -14.07 -24.31
CA ASP A 910 2.39 -14.75 -25.21
C ASP A 910 3.27 -15.78 -24.52
N GLU A 911 3.58 -16.82 -25.28
CA GLU A 911 4.20 -18.06 -24.82
C GLU A 911 5.73 -17.90 -24.85
N VAL A 912 6.38 -18.16 -23.72
CA VAL A 912 7.85 -18.15 -23.62
C VAL A 912 8.41 -19.33 -24.41
N VAL A 913 9.38 -19.06 -25.30
CA VAL A 913 9.97 -20.07 -26.21
C VAL A 913 11.46 -20.32 -25.97
N SER A 914 12.18 -19.40 -25.33
CA SER A 914 13.50 -19.70 -24.77
C SER A 914 13.74 -18.90 -23.49
N VAL A 915 14.50 -19.51 -22.59
CA VAL A 915 15.00 -18.95 -21.35
C VAL A 915 16.48 -19.33 -21.31
N GLU A 916 17.35 -18.33 -21.26
CA GLU A 916 18.81 -18.48 -21.34
C GLU A 916 19.45 -17.72 -20.18
N GLU A 917 20.31 -18.38 -19.40
CA GLU A 917 21.26 -17.63 -18.56
C GLU A 917 22.36 -17.04 -19.45
N VAL A 918 22.72 -15.79 -19.20
CA VAL A 918 23.74 -15.07 -19.97
C VAL A 918 24.74 -14.40 -19.03
N ASP A 919 26.01 -14.38 -19.45
CA ASP A 919 27.04 -13.62 -18.74
C ASP A 919 26.99 -12.13 -19.13
N PRO A 920 26.92 -11.21 -18.17
CA PRO A 920 27.01 -9.77 -18.40
C PRO A 920 28.28 -9.34 -19.16
N ARG A 921 29.43 -9.97 -18.89
CA ARG A 921 30.73 -9.62 -19.48
C ARG A 921 30.79 -9.97 -20.96
N GLU A 922 30.18 -11.09 -21.36
CA GLU A 922 30.04 -11.50 -22.77
C GLU A 922 29.16 -10.55 -23.59
N LEU A 923 28.28 -9.78 -22.93
CA LEU A 923 27.33 -8.87 -23.55
C LEU A 923 27.71 -7.38 -23.37
N GLY A 924 28.85 -7.08 -22.74
CA GLY A 924 29.34 -5.71 -22.52
C GLY A 924 28.61 -4.92 -21.43
N ILE A 925 27.97 -5.61 -20.49
CA ILE A 925 27.09 -5.01 -19.48
C ILE A 925 27.90 -4.57 -18.25
N GLU A 926 27.97 -3.26 -17.99
CA GLU A 926 28.51 -2.72 -16.73
C GLU A 926 27.40 -2.39 -15.70
N TYR A 927 26.26 -1.87 -16.15
CA TYR A 927 25.15 -1.42 -15.29
C TYR A 927 23.80 -2.07 -15.64
N LEU A 928 22.93 -2.09 -14.63
CA LEU A 928 21.54 -2.51 -14.67
C LEU A 928 20.67 -1.40 -14.06
N TYR A 929 19.44 -1.22 -14.52
CA TYR A 929 18.61 -0.05 -14.23
C TYR A 929 17.18 -0.43 -13.81
N ASP A 930 16.51 0.40 -13.02
CA ASP A 930 15.09 0.23 -12.68
C ASP A 930 14.38 1.57 -12.41
N LEU A 931 13.04 1.56 -12.37
CA LEU A 931 12.18 2.74 -12.22
C LEU A 931 11.22 2.58 -11.04
N THR A 932 11.21 3.53 -10.09
CA THR A 932 10.09 3.62 -9.14
C THR A 932 8.92 4.35 -9.80
N VAL A 933 8.02 3.56 -10.39
CA VAL A 933 6.72 3.99 -10.90
C VAL A 933 5.72 4.07 -9.75
N GLU A 934 5.01 5.18 -9.59
CA GLU A 934 4.01 5.38 -8.53
C GLU A 934 2.73 4.54 -8.77
N ASP A 935 1.97 4.28 -7.69
CA ASP A 935 0.71 3.51 -7.56
C ASP A 935 0.68 2.07 -8.10
N ASP A 936 0.91 1.90 -9.39
CA ASP A 936 0.86 0.63 -10.13
C ASP A 936 2.16 -0.19 -10.02
N HIS A 937 3.27 0.49 -9.68
CA HIS A 937 4.60 -0.09 -9.52
C HIS A 937 4.96 -1.06 -10.65
N ASN A 938 4.58 -0.72 -11.89
CA ASN A 938 4.80 -1.54 -13.06
C ASN A 938 4.96 -0.72 -14.33
N TYR A 939 5.75 -1.21 -15.27
CA TYR A 939 5.99 -0.57 -16.55
C TYR A 939 6.24 -1.58 -17.67
N VAL A 940 6.16 -1.10 -18.91
CA VAL A 940 6.39 -1.88 -20.13
C VAL A 940 7.85 -1.78 -20.57
N ALA A 941 8.56 -2.90 -20.59
CA ALA A 941 9.93 -3.05 -21.09
C ALA A 941 9.98 -4.02 -22.27
N ASN A 942 10.41 -3.56 -23.45
CA ASN A 942 10.36 -4.30 -24.73
C ASN A 942 8.99 -4.95 -25.04
N GLY A 943 7.91 -4.40 -24.47
CA GLY A 943 6.54 -4.92 -24.58
C GLY A 943 6.04 -5.73 -23.37
N ILE A 944 6.87 -6.08 -22.39
CA ILE A 944 6.56 -7.02 -21.28
C ILE A 944 6.48 -6.27 -19.91
N LEU A 945 5.85 -6.85 -18.87
CA LEU A 945 5.33 -6.15 -17.65
C LEU A 945 5.78 -6.75 -16.29
N VAL A 946 5.98 -5.94 -15.20
CA VAL A 946 6.66 -6.35 -13.90
C VAL A 946 6.27 -5.56 -12.59
N SER A 947 6.25 -6.09 -11.31
CA SER A 947 5.81 -5.32 -10.04
C SER A 947 5.99 -5.96 -8.59
N ASN A 948 5.41 -5.38 -7.48
CA ASN A 948 5.89 -5.25 -6.03
C ASN A 948 5.39 -6.19 -4.81
N CYS A 949 5.50 -5.82 -3.47
CA CYS A 949 5.64 -6.60 -2.14
C CYS A 949 4.49 -6.45 -1.07
N MET A 950 4.67 -6.15 0.26
CA MET A 950 3.93 -6.74 1.42
C MET A 950 3.57 -5.91 2.74
N GLY A 951 2.69 -6.40 3.67
CA GLY A 951 2.33 -5.87 5.03
C GLY A 951 1.13 -6.53 5.84
N THR A 952 0.56 -5.97 6.93
CA THR A 952 -0.41 -6.65 7.87
C THR A 952 -1.91 -6.81 7.43
N ILE A 953 -2.78 -7.57 8.18
CA ILE A 953 -4.28 -7.74 7.96
C ILE A 953 -5.02 -8.53 9.11
N HIS A 954 -6.38 -8.60 9.09
CA HIS A 954 -7.25 -9.54 9.84
C HIS A 954 -7.63 -10.83 9.05
N SER A 955 -7.83 -11.97 9.73
CA SER A 955 -8.34 -13.25 9.16
C SER A 955 -8.57 -14.32 10.26
N ASN A 956 -9.03 -15.54 9.93
CA ASN A 956 -9.10 -16.69 10.86
C ASN A 956 -8.12 -17.83 10.56
N SER A 957 -7.41 -17.82 9.42
CA SER A 957 -6.35 -18.79 9.07
C SER A 957 -5.34 -18.18 8.10
N ALA A 958 -4.12 -18.71 8.02
CA ALA A 958 -3.08 -18.14 7.17
C ALA A 958 -3.46 -18.10 5.67
N ARG A 959 -4.28 -19.06 5.20
CA ARG A 959 -4.81 -19.06 3.83
C ARG A 959 -5.94 -18.03 3.62
N GLU A 960 -6.76 -17.78 4.62
CA GLU A 960 -7.79 -16.72 4.57
C GLU A 960 -7.16 -15.32 4.60
N THR A 961 -6.05 -15.14 5.31
CA THR A 961 -5.21 -13.93 5.28
C THR A 961 -4.93 -13.48 3.86
N ILE A 962 -4.50 -14.42 3.01
CA ILE A 962 -4.19 -14.17 1.60
C ILE A 962 -5.44 -13.78 0.81
N VAL A 963 -6.53 -14.53 0.95
CA VAL A 963 -7.79 -14.27 0.23
C VAL A 963 -8.37 -12.89 0.58
N ARG A 964 -8.21 -12.42 1.83
CA ARG A 964 -8.67 -11.09 2.26
C ARG A 964 -7.76 -9.97 1.76
N LEU A 965 -6.43 -10.18 1.72
CA LEU A 965 -5.51 -9.25 1.05
C LEU A 965 -5.90 -9.05 -0.43
N GLU A 966 -6.16 -10.16 -1.12
CA GLU A 966 -6.56 -10.20 -2.55
C GLU A 966 -7.94 -9.57 -2.85
N SER A 967 -8.77 -9.33 -1.83
CA SER A 967 -10.14 -8.88 -1.99
C SER A 967 -10.30 -7.38 -1.75
N PRO A 968 -11.22 -6.70 -2.45
CA PRO A 968 -11.61 -5.34 -2.08
C PRO A 968 -12.09 -5.25 -0.62
N PRO A 969 -11.85 -4.14 0.09
CA PRO A 969 -11.24 -2.90 -0.41
C PRO A 969 -9.70 -2.92 -0.48
N MET A 970 -9.02 -3.93 0.06
CA MET A 970 -7.56 -4.01 0.11
C MET A 970 -6.92 -4.25 -1.25
N SER A 971 -7.53 -5.13 -2.07
CA SER A 971 -7.22 -5.34 -3.49
C SER A 971 -5.73 -5.54 -3.81
N VAL A 972 -5.00 -6.14 -2.88
CA VAL A 972 -3.58 -6.46 -3.03
C VAL A 972 -3.45 -7.53 -4.12
N PRO A 973 -2.74 -7.29 -5.23
CA PRO A 973 -2.49 -8.33 -6.22
C PRO A 973 -1.83 -9.55 -5.55
N ARG A 974 -2.33 -10.77 -5.82
CA ARG A 974 -1.88 -12.09 -5.30
C ARG A 974 -0.38 -12.32 -5.19
N ILE A 975 0.38 -11.57 -5.98
CA ILE A 975 1.81 -11.64 -6.19
C ILE A 975 2.62 -10.59 -5.41
N MET A 976 1.92 -9.65 -4.80
CA MET A 976 2.46 -8.79 -3.75
C MET A 976 2.59 -9.61 -2.43
N ILE A 977 1.90 -10.76 -2.35
CA ILE A 977 1.93 -11.69 -1.20
C ILE A 977 3.29 -12.40 -0.95
N PRO A 978 4.02 -12.99 -1.93
CA PRO A 978 5.23 -13.82 -1.66
C PRO A 978 6.45 -13.10 -1.12
N ALA A 979 6.36 -11.79 -1.01
CA ALA A 979 7.28 -10.94 -0.30
C ALA A 979 7.06 -10.93 1.22
N LEU A 980 5.98 -11.56 1.68
CA LEU A 980 5.78 -11.87 3.09
C LEU A 980 6.77 -12.97 3.46
N ASP A 981 7.43 -12.81 4.58
CA ASP A 981 8.22 -13.90 5.13
C ASP A 981 7.34 -14.76 6.05
N VAL A 982 6.56 -14.16 6.98
CA VAL A 982 5.87 -14.91 8.05
C VAL A 982 4.45 -14.41 8.42
N ILE A 983 3.43 -15.26 8.26
CA ILE A 983 2.11 -15.08 8.89
C ILE A 983 2.13 -15.69 10.30
N ILE A 984 1.73 -14.88 11.29
CA ILE A 984 1.44 -15.33 12.66
C ILE A 984 -0.07 -15.26 12.86
N MET A 985 -0.74 -16.41 12.98
CA MET A 985 -2.18 -16.47 13.25
C MET A 985 -2.47 -16.55 14.74
N GLN A 986 -3.22 -15.59 15.27
CA GLN A 986 -3.60 -15.53 16.69
C GLN A 986 -5.12 -15.57 16.88
N VAL A 987 -5.59 -16.53 17.68
CA VAL A 987 -7.02 -16.80 17.92
C VAL A 987 -7.36 -16.66 19.40
N ARG A 988 -8.59 -16.21 19.67
CA ARG A 988 -9.19 -16.11 21.01
C ARG A 988 -10.07 -17.34 21.28
N PHE A 989 -9.59 -18.27 22.10
CA PHE A 989 -10.38 -19.42 22.54
C PHE A 989 -11.11 -19.12 23.86
N ASN A 990 -12.27 -19.73 24.08
CA ASN A 990 -12.93 -19.75 25.38
C ASN A 990 -12.78 -21.15 26.00
N ASN A 991 -11.89 -21.27 26.98
CA ASN A 991 -11.52 -22.52 27.63
C ASN A 991 -12.37 -22.74 28.89
N ARG A 992 -13.02 -23.90 29.01
CA ARG A 992 -13.93 -24.25 30.13
C ARG A 992 -13.30 -24.18 31.54
N LYS A 993 -11.96 -24.19 31.65
CA LYS A 993 -11.22 -24.05 32.93
C LYS A 993 -10.43 -22.75 33.02
N LYS A 994 -9.80 -22.28 31.92
CA LYS A 994 -8.92 -21.10 31.91
C LYS A 994 -9.62 -19.79 31.50
N GLY A 995 -10.91 -19.82 31.13
CA GLY A 995 -11.62 -18.66 30.59
C GLY A 995 -11.14 -18.28 29.18
N THR A 996 -11.16 -16.99 28.86
CA THR A 996 -10.74 -16.49 27.55
C THR A 996 -9.21 -16.51 27.43
N ILE A 997 -8.67 -17.43 26.62
CA ILE A 997 -7.23 -17.55 26.34
C ILE A 997 -6.92 -17.08 24.92
N ARG A 998 -5.73 -16.50 24.74
CA ARG A 998 -5.20 -16.08 23.44
C ARG A 998 -4.03 -16.99 23.08
N ARG A 999 -3.97 -17.47 21.84
CA ARG A 999 -2.99 -18.43 21.34
C ARG A 999 -2.57 -18.09 19.93
N ILE A 1000 -1.28 -18.23 19.62
CA ILE A 1000 -0.87 -18.46 18.24
C ILE A 1000 -1.36 -19.86 17.85
N THR A 1001 -2.11 -19.97 16.76
CA THR A 1001 -2.66 -21.24 16.26
C THR A 1001 -1.84 -21.84 15.12
N GLU A 1002 -1.18 -20.97 14.37
CA GLU A 1002 -0.43 -21.28 13.16
C GLU A 1002 0.67 -20.22 12.99
N ILE A 1003 1.89 -20.65 12.68
CA ILE A 1003 2.90 -19.78 12.07
C ILE A 1003 3.21 -20.38 10.71
N ALA A 1004 3.04 -19.59 9.65
CA ALA A 1004 3.18 -20.04 8.28
C ALA A 1004 4.04 -19.08 7.47
N GLU A 1005 5.15 -19.58 6.92
CA GLU A 1005 5.99 -18.81 6.02
C GLU A 1005 5.39 -18.81 4.60
N VAL A 1006 5.54 -17.71 3.85
CA VAL A 1006 5.11 -17.71 2.44
C VAL A 1006 6.24 -18.22 1.55
N SER A 1007 6.10 -19.46 1.08
CA SER A 1007 7.10 -20.12 0.25
C SER A 1007 7.02 -19.72 -1.23
N GLY A 1008 5.89 -19.18 -1.68
CA GLY A 1008 5.74 -18.64 -3.04
C GLY A 1008 4.30 -18.70 -3.55
N ILE A 1009 4.15 -18.81 -4.87
CA ILE A 1009 2.89 -19.14 -5.54
C ILE A 1009 3.13 -20.38 -6.38
N GLU A 1010 2.22 -21.34 -6.30
CA GLU A 1010 2.18 -22.49 -7.18
C GLU A 1010 0.76 -22.66 -7.71
N GLY A 1011 0.62 -22.72 -9.04
CA GLY A 1011 -0.67 -22.74 -9.72
C GLY A 1011 -1.48 -21.46 -9.46
N GLU A 1012 -2.56 -21.61 -8.71
CA GLU A 1012 -3.54 -20.56 -8.41
C GLU A 1012 -3.62 -20.24 -6.90
N SER A 1013 -2.62 -20.72 -6.13
CA SER A 1013 -2.56 -20.57 -4.68
C SER A 1013 -1.18 -20.11 -4.21
N VAL A 1014 -1.19 -19.11 -3.33
CA VAL A 1014 -0.04 -18.82 -2.48
C VAL A 1014 0.24 -20.05 -1.60
N GLN A 1015 1.50 -20.49 -1.59
CA GLN A 1015 1.94 -21.61 -0.78
C GLN A 1015 2.44 -21.13 0.58
N LEU A 1016 2.04 -21.90 1.59
CA LEU A 1016 2.17 -21.57 3.00
C LEU A 1016 2.84 -22.75 3.70
N ASN A 1017 4.08 -22.54 4.13
CA ASN A 1017 4.83 -23.51 4.91
C ASN A 1017 4.49 -23.30 6.39
N THR A 1018 3.46 -23.99 6.88
CA THR A 1018 3.11 -23.99 8.30
C THR A 1018 4.24 -24.62 9.12
N ILE A 1019 5.13 -23.81 9.69
CA ILE A 1019 6.29 -24.24 10.50
C ILE A 1019 5.89 -24.60 11.95
N TYR A 1020 4.90 -23.91 12.53
CA TYR A 1020 4.36 -24.23 13.85
C TYR A 1020 2.84 -24.32 13.83
N LYS A 1021 2.28 -25.27 14.61
CA LYS A 1021 0.84 -25.50 14.71
C LYS A 1021 0.42 -25.77 16.15
N TYR A 1022 -0.74 -25.25 16.56
CA TYR A 1022 -1.26 -25.41 17.91
C TYR A 1022 -2.03 -26.74 18.08
N ASN A 1023 -1.85 -27.37 19.24
CA ASN A 1023 -2.56 -28.55 19.68
C ASN A 1023 -3.53 -28.19 20.85
N PRO A 1024 -4.83 -28.00 20.59
CA PRO A 1024 -5.81 -27.63 21.61
C PRO A 1024 -6.00 -28.65 22.73
N ALA A 1025 -5.61 -29.92 22.53
CA ALA A 1025 -5.72 -30.96 23.55
C ALA A 1025 -4.58 -30.90 24.58
N LYS A 1026 -3.42 -30.36 24.18
CA LYS A 1026 -2.25 -30.15 25.05
C LYS A 1026 -2.08 -28.71 25.56
N ASP A 1027 -2.74 -27.72 24.95
CA ASP A 1027 -2.48 -26.29 25.18
C ASP A 1027 -1.04 -25.88 24.78
N GLU A 1028 -0.53 -26.50 23.70
CA GLU A 1028 0.88 -26.48 23.27
C GLU A 1028 1.01 -26.09 21.78
N LEU A 1029 2.01 -25.28 21.44
CA LEU A 1029 2.40 -24.95 20.06
C LEU A 1029 3.62 -25.81 19.68
N TYR A 1030 3.52 -26.61 18.61
CA TYR A 1030 4.55 -27.59 18.23
C TYR A 1030 5.08 -27.34 16.81
N HIS A 1031 6.37 -27.61 16.60
CA HIS A 1031 7.01 -27.56 15.28
C HIS A 1031 6.47 -28.68 14.39
N THR A 1032 6.13 -28.38 13.13
CA THR A 1032 5.50 -29.34 12.21
C THR A 1032 6.47 -30.29 11.53
N GLY A 1033 7.78 -30.03 11.66
CA GLY A 1033 8.83 -30.72 10.90
C GLY A 1033 9.10 -30.10 9.52
N VAL A 1034 8.40 -29.02 9.14
CA VAL A 1034 8.68 -28.26 7.91
C VAL A 1034 9.86 -27.30 8.18
N PRO A 1035 10.99 -27.39 7.45
CA PRO A 1035 12.13 -26.49 7.66
C PRO A 1035 11.77 -25.02 7.38
N SER A 1036 12.32 -24.11 8.20
CA SER A 1036 12.17 -22.67 8.00
C SER A 1036 12.97 -22.18 6.80
N ARG A 1037 12.27 -21.64 5.81
CA ARG A 1037 12.84 -20.89 4.68
C ARG A 1037 13.48 -19.59 5.14
N VAL A 1038 12.94 -18.92 6.16
CA VAL A 1038 13.51 -17.66 6.66
C VAL A 1038 14.88 -17.90 7.29
N MET A 1039 15.05 -18.97 8.08
CA MET A 1039 16.37 -19.39 8.58
C MET A 1039 17.33 -19.73 7.44
N ASN A 1040 16.89 -20.50 6.43
CA ASN A 1040 17.73 -20.81 5.27
C ASN A 1040 18.19 -19.54 4.52
N GLN A 1041 17.29 -18.57 4.33
CA GLN A 1041 17.65 -17.29 3.71
C GLN A 1041 18.57 -16.45 4.60
N LEU A 1042 18.44 -16.49 5.92
CA LEU A 1042 19.38 -15.81 6.82
C LEU A 1042 20.78 -16.44 6.75
N ALA A 1043 20.88 -17.77 6.64
CA ALA A 1043 22.16 -18.46 6.42
C ALA A 1043 22.82 -17.99 5.10
N GLU A 1044 22.06 -18.03 4.01
CA GLU A 1044 22.51 -17.57 2.68
C GLU A 1044 22.97 -16.09 2.65
N HIS A 1045 22.36 -15.20 3.44
CA HIS A 1045 22.69 -13.76 3.45
C HIS A 1045 23.73 -13.35 4.50
N THR A 1046 23.83 -14.06 5.64
CA THR A 1046 24.86 -13.80 6.67
C THR A 1046 26.18 -14.52 6.37
N GLY A 1047 26.12 -15.66 5.66
CA GLY A 1047 27.23 -16.59 5.51
C GLY A 1047 27.38 -17.60 6.66
N LEU A 1048 26.51 -17.53 7.68
CA LEU A 1048 26.47 -18.49 8.78
C LEU A 1048 25.90 -19.84 8.32
N THR A 1049 26.37 -20.92 8.94
CA THR A 1049 25.74 -22.24 8.84
C THR A 1049 24.41 -22.29 9.58
N MET A 1050 23.62 -23.34 9.33
CA MET A 1050 22.36 -23.55 10.06
C MET A 1050 22.61 -23.82 11.55
N ASP A 1051 23.73 -24.44 11.90
CA ASP A 1051 24.07 -24.76 13.29
C ASP A 1051 24.44 -23.49 14.06
N GLU A 1052 25.26 -22.59 13.48
CA GLU A 1052 25.55 -21.25 14.06
C GLU A 1052 24.28 -20.39 14.21
N LEU A 1053 23.31 -20.48 13.28
CA LEU A 1053 22.01 -19.83 13.44
C LEU A 1053 21.15 -20.45 14.55
N LEU A 1054 21.29 -21.75 14.83
CA LEU A 1054 20.62 -22.42 15.94
C LEU A 1054 21.27 -22.05 17.27
N GLU A 1055 22.60 -21.87 17.32
CA GLU A 1055 23.31 -21.31 18.48
C GLU A 1055 22.84 -19.87 18.78
N GLU A 1056 22.77 -19.01 17.76
CA GLU A 1056 22.19 -17.65 17.88
C GLU A 1056 20.72 -17.67 18.35
N ARG A 1057 19.96 -18.73 18.03
CA ARG A 1057 18.60 -18.93 18.55
C ARG A 1057 18.64 -19.30 20.03
N VAL A 1058 19.52 -20.22 20.43
CA VAL A 1058 19.66 -20.66 21.83
C VAL A 1058 20.15 -19.52 22.73
N LYS A 1059 21.10 -18.67 22.29
CA LYS A 1059 21.51 -17.45 23.03
C LYS A 1059 20.30 -16.56 23.36
N ARG A 1060 19.44 -16.29 22.38
CA ARG A 1060 18.19 -15.51 22.55
C ARG A 1060 17.17 -16.24 23.44
N GLU A 1061 17.05 -17.55 23.31
CA GLU A 1061 16.18 -18.39 24.15
C GLU A 1061 16.58 -18.38 25.62
N VAL A 1062 17.88 -18.47 25.90
CA VAL A 1062 18.48 -18.40 27.25
C VAL A 1062 18.15 -17.06 27.92
N VAL A 1063 18.30 -15.95 27.19
CA VAL A 1063 17.99 -14.59 27.68
C VAL A 1063 16.48 -14.44 27.99
N LEU A 1064 15.60 -15.00 27.16
CA LEU A 1064 14.16 -15.04 27.42
C LEU A 1064 13.81 -15.95 28.61
N GLN A 1065 14.44 -17.12 28.74
CA GLN A 1065 14.21 -18.05 29.85
C GLN A 1065 14.63 -17.40 31.19
N TRP A 1066 15.78 -16.73 31.23
CA TRP A 1066 16.25 -16.01 32.42
C TRP A 1066 15.28 -14.91 32.86
N MET A 1067 14.74 -14.11 31.93
CA MET A 1067 13.73 -13.10 32.26
C MET A 1067 12.41 -13.72 32.74
N VAL A 1068 12.00 -14.87 32.19
CA VAL A 1068 10.85 -15.65 32.70
C VAL A 1068 11.09 -16.06 34.16
N GLU A 1069 12.25 -16.66 34.46
CA GLU A 1069 12.64 -17.14 35.80
C GLU A 1069 12.77 -16.02 36.83
N LYS A 1070 13.46 -14.92 36.50
CA LYS A 1070 13.65 -13.76 37.39
C LYS A 1070 12.39 -12.91 37.61
N GLY A 1071 11.31 -13.17 36.87
CA GLY A 1071 10.05 -12.42 37.00
C GLY A 1071 10.00 -11.10 36.24
N ILE A 1072 11.11 -10.70 35.60
CA ILE A 1072 11.27 -9.49 34.78
C ILE A 1072 10.16 -9.40 33.74
N ARG A 1073 9.41 -8.30 33.70
CA ARG A 1073 8.16 -8.24 32.90
C ARG A 1073 7.70 -6.85 32.46
N SER A 1074 8.17 -5.76 33.06
CA SER A 1074 7.78 -4.43 32.60
C SER A 1074 8.42 -4.11 31.25
N ILE A 1075 7.80 -3.22 30.47
CA ILE A 1075 8.37 -2.79 29.18
C ILE A 1075 9.78 -2.17 29.33
N GLU A 1076 10.04 -1.49 30.44
CA GLU A 1076 11.31 -0.79 30.69
C GLU A 1076 12.45 -1.79 30.97
N GLU A 1077 12.23 -2.77 31.86
CA GLU A 1077 13.22 -3.80 32.18
C GLU A 1077 13.47 -4.74 30.99
N VAL A 1078 12.40 -5.25 30.36
CA VAL A 1078 12.51 -6.18 29.21
C VAL A 1078 13.20 -5.48 28.04
N GLY A 1079 12.86 -4.21 27.79
CA GLY A 1079 13.53 -3.39 26.79
C GLY A 1079 15.01 -3.11 27.13
N HIS A 1080 15.37 -2.95 28.41
CA HIS A 1080 16.76 -2.79 28.84
C HIS A 1080 17.60 -4.02 28.52
N TYR A 1081 17.17 -5.23 28.91
CA TYR A 1081 17.94 -6.46 28.65
C TYR A 1081 18.01 -6.84 27.16
N ILE A 1082 16.98 -6.54 26.36
CA ILE A 1082 17.05 -6.71 24.90
C ILE A 1082 18.04 -5.72 24.27
N ARG A 1083 18.09 -4.46 24.72
CA ARG A 1083 19.11 -3.50 24.26
C ARG A 1083 20.52 -3.91 24.70
N GLU A 1084 20.68 -4.44 25.90
CA GLU A 1084 21.97 -4.94 26.41
C GLU A 1084 22.49 -6.11 25.57
N PHE A 1085 21.62 -7.05 25.16
CA PHE A 1085 21.97 -8.11 24.21
C PHE A 1085 22.53 -7.58 22.89
N TYR A 1086 21.98 -6.48 22.37
CA TYR A 1086 22.48 -5.82 21.15
C TYR A 1086 23.77 -4.98 21.36
N ILE A 1087 24.23 -4.78 22.60
CA ILE A 1087 25.45 -4.03 22.94
C ILE A 1087 26.60 -4.97 23.30
N ASP A 1088 26.36 -5.91 24.23
CA ASP A 1088 27.32 -6.92 24.69
C ASP A 1088 26.56 -8.18 25.14
N HIS A 1089 26.29 -9.07 24.17
CA HIS A 1089 25.65 -10.35 24.47
C HIS A 1089 26.54 -11.29 25.28
N GLU A 1090 27.87 -11.13 25.25
CA GLU A 1090 28.79 -12.00 25.99
C GLU A 1090 28.72 -11.70 27.50
N GLU A 1091 28.90 -10.46 27.95
CA GLU A 1091 28.81 -10.16 29.39
C GLU A 1091 27.38 -10.32 29.92
N LEU A 1092 26.34 -10.10 29.09
CA LEU A 1092 24.97 -10.49 29.42
C LEU A 1092 24.86 -12.00 29.69
N LEU A 1093 25.37 -12.86 28.80
CA LEU A 1093 25.36 -14.31 29.00
C LEU A 1093 26.24 -14.74 30.19
N ARG A 1094 27.43 -14.14 30.39
CA ARG A 1094 28.29 -14.38 31.55
C ARG A 1094 27.62 -13.96 32.87
N ARG A 1095 26.78 -12.91 32.89
CA ARG A 1095 25.96 -12.56 34.06
C ARG A 1095 24.83 -13.57 34.27
N ILE A 1096 24.15 -14.00 33.20
CA ILE A 1096 23.14 -15.06 33.26
C ILE A 1096 23.76 -16.35 33.83
N GLU A 1097 24.98 -16.74 33.43
CA GLU A 1097 25.67 -17.92 33.97
C GLU A 1097 25.78 -17.91 35.50
N ARG A 1098 26.10 -16.72 36.08
CA ARG A 1098 26.28 -16.50 37.52
C ARG A 1098 24.95 -16.47 38.27
N ASP A 1099 23.90 -15.94 37.65
CA ASP A 1099 22.64 -15.59 38.32
C ASP A 1099 21.49 -16.59 38.08
N ALA A 1100 21.63 -17.54 37.16
CA ALA A 1100 20.55 -18.42 36.70
C ALA A 1100 20.36 -19.71 37.52
N SER A 1101 19.34 -20.49 37.14
CA SER A 1101 19.16 -21.87 37.58
C SER A 1101 20.22 -22.80 36.95
N ILE A 1102 20.53 -23.93 37.60
CA ILE A 1102 21.60 -24.85 37.17
C ILE A 1102 21.39 -25.34 35.73
N GLU A 1103 20.17 -25.71 35.34
CA GLU A 1103 19.82 -26.12 33.97
C GLU A 1103 20.14 -25.01 32.95
N LEU A 1104 19.86 -23.75 33.30
CA LEU A 1104 20.08 -22.61 32.43
C LEU A 1104 21.57 -22.22 32.38
N THR A 1105 22.30 -22.32 33.50
CA THR A 1105 23.77 -22.22 33.55
C THR A 1105 24.45 -23.28 32.67
N GLU A 1106 23.94 -24.51 32.63
CA GLU A 1106 24.43 -25.56 31.72
C GLU A 1106 24.16 -25.20 30.24
N LYS A 1107 22.96 -24.69 29.90
CA LYS A 1107 22.68 -24.18 28.54
C LYS A 1107 23.60 -23.02 28.15
N VAL A 1108 23.83 -22.05 29.04
CA VAL A 1108 24.74 -20.91 28.81
C VAL A 1108 26.14 -21.40 28.42
N ARG A 1109 26.67 -22.39 29.13
CA ARG A 1109 27.98 -23.03 28.85
C ARG A 1109 28.05 -23.86 27.56
N THR A 1110 26.96 -23.95 26.80
CA THR A 1110 26.96 -24.54 25.45
C THR A 1110 26.86 -23.50 24.33
N VAL A 1111 26.79 -22.20 24.67
CA VAL A 1111 26.73 -21.07 23.72
C VAL A 1111 27.68 -19.90 24.08
N ILE A 1112 28.58 -20.12 25.04
CA ILE A 1112 29.80 -19.35 25.33
C ILE A 1112 30.99 -20.28 25.05
#